data_AF-A0A2V4UAW1-F1
#
_entry.id   AF-A0A2V4UAW1-F1
#
_cell.length_a   1.000
_cell.length_b   1.000
_cell.length_c   1.000
_cell.angle_alpha   90.00
_cell.angle_beta   90.00
_cell.angle_gamma   90.00
#
_symmetry.space_group_name_H-M   'P 1'
#
loop_
_entity.id
_entity.type
_entity.pdbx_description
1 polymer ?
#
loop_
_entity_poly.entity_id
_entity_poly.type
_entity_poly.pdbx_seq_one_letter_code
_entity_poly.pdbx_strand_id
1 'polypeptide(L)'
;MYQIKIEPDTATSHTKADKDDTTPNRCDLHFDLSFLGAEHGTGNYRLHVGGKEYTLSLHDENSRRSIQLPPNSHVTHYAPAVVQQANVVELLRVYGESVAGGPPTLASIAVRASADATVFGVNDAAAAVIFMNPSISLLTPKTAVTALQHIQGTPALCELQLVIQALGVRWCSTRLLSGEDQKPLLKPDGTPRYAFDLHDEVLDVSVKVSKQTKTTLYSDVSLNGSRWNLAAGKPYVNMSEGTTATLVHGMAARNSNGYSIGLNDAGPNFGVSVALNGLSDDLVIDVTVANSYIRHTSVFATFMKADGVTPMIVPDNIWLELAKDTMKFAVEAWLKVARAGDSGMLELLGGHTNTLKWCGNVGAEKTFLGIPVASSDQRFTFALPNDQGPVGKIRLRVGSLGVDSHNDADPTAAWLGIAMTLVIDLAIPTYALVTTDGEQTNTIFDSLFKSPGFLLPLALSTYTVAKDILTGSENTGADLKSALISLTDSLVTRVLTSTEVVEALAGYFGAEAVEEAIPIVGWAMKVLAMEASVEQLAQTVGEVIGSPRIVEFDLSVTMNAQITLQPNPATGGEFPATATSFTITAQYSDSTTRVFHGKIEDAKVASITADWQQIPVGGTVQLIVAMFDHNGWGVGKGMSPMLTNEINGTDQHGNKVFVSRIEVAQQLYPLARDTVYLHNQLLQYADDGSEQGYRWISRSSAPTETAFDLNTGPGGHRLEALDSLSLCDDLGLLGYSWQASGLNIPPQDQSAPLETELHTMQNIGFRPIHSALAERWPQASFMTAPVGYSKAPLMVYMRTAGQLDADDPPRCFFLDPSGDSTGGFHLRGVTPVVDPAIGIDDARRQFDLSQAKSWGRFALQPTSLAIHSNGYVVGVNPEYDTIQILRLAPRAVPDDRAPWAYMLAGPGPGAGRVSKPALVAIAPDQTIFVLEAGNRRIQAFSKGGHPVEAFPASDTPFWIPIQPSGGSATSGRATTWLSMSIDVAGYIFVLSQDGNGYDRRDFNLDIYSPEGSHLMHQNGFVAAGLAVDLWRNAYTLNFQRISGPGGRTEPSISEYIPSTPRLA
;
A
#
# COMPACT_ATOMS: atom_id res chain seq x y z
N MET A 1 26.66 -7.51 -24.11
CA MET A 1 28.05 -7.93 -23.81
C MET A 1 28.59 -7.06 -22.68
N TYR A 2 28.38 -7.50 -21.44
CA TYR A 2 29.13 -7.11 -20.24
C TYR A 2 29.05 -8.36 -19.35
N GLN A 3 30.09 -9.20 -19.40
CA GLN A 3 30.18 -10.42 -18.61
C GLN A 3 30.68 -10.04 -17.21
N ILE A 4 29.82 -10.15 -16.21
CA ILE A 4 30.24 -10.23 -14.81
C ILE A 4 30.58 -11.69 -14.54
N LYS A 5 31.87 -11.95 -14.34
CA LYS A 5 32.44 -13.24 -13.94
C LYS A 5 32.03 -13.50 -12.49
N ILE A 6 31.14 -14.47 -12.28
CA ILE A 6 30.93 -15.06 -10.96
C ILE A 6 32.02 -16.13 -10.83
N GLU A 7 33.04 -15.87 -10.02
CA GLU A 7 33.98 -16.92 -9.61
C GLU A 7 33.27 -17.88 -8.64
N PRO A 8 33.39 -19.20 -8.84
CA PRO A 8 32.84 -20.17 -7.90
C PRO A 8 33.70 -20.15 -6.64
N ASP A 9 33.09 -19.75 -5.52
CA ASP A 9 33.71 -19.82 -4.21
C ASP A 9 34.12 -21.27 -3.94
N THR A 10 35.43 -21.49 -3.85
CA THR A 10 36.00 -22.80 -3.59
C THR A 10 35.56 -23.28 -2.22
N ALA A 11 34.92 -24.45 -2.20
CA ALA A 11 34.64 -25.21 -0.99
C ALA A 11 35.90 -25.39 -0.14
N THR A 12 36.08 -24.53 0.87
CA THR A 12 37.05 -24.75 1.94
C THR A 12 36.49 -25.82 2.86
N SER A 13 37.20 -26.94 2.89
CA SER A 13 37.04 -28.06 3.80
C SER A 13 36.73 -27.61 5.22
N HIS A 14 35.66 -28.16 5.80
CA HIS A 14 35.40 -28.15 7.24
C HIS A 14 36.58 -28.80 7.99
N THR A 15 37.52 -27.98 8.46
CA THR A 15 38.29 -28.32 9.65
C THR A 15 37.41 -28.00 10.85
N LYS A 16 37.06 -29.05 11.62
CA LYS A 16 36.63 -28.92 13.01
C LYS A 16 37.49 -27.83 13.67
N ALA A 17 36.86 -26.77 14.17
CA ALA A 17 37.52 -25.79 14.99
C ALA A 17 38.25 -26.52 16.13
N ASP A 18 39.56 -26.30 16.21
CA ASP A 18 40.38 -26.68 17.35
C ASP A 18 39.70 -26.14 18.61
N LYS A 19 39.22 -27.06 19.45
CA LYS A 19 39.07 -26.83 20.88
C LYS A 19 40.47 -26.91 21.47
N ASP A 20 41.20 -25.80 21.48
CA ASP A 20 42.11 -25.51 22.59
C ASP A 20 42.65 -24.06 22.51
N ASP A 21 42.66 -23.43 23.68
CA ASP A 21 43.36 -22.21 24.07
C ASP A 21 42.84 -20.84 23.60
N THR A 22 41.78 -20.33 24.25
CA THR A 22 41.58 -18.88 24.38
C THR A 22 41.07 -18.54 25.79
N THR A 23 41.87 -17.84 26.59
CA THR A 23 41.33 -17.07 27.72
C THR A 23 40.19 -16.18 27.22
N PRO A 24 39.00 -16.19 27.86
CA PRO A 24 37.89 -15.36 27.42
C PRO A 24 38.32 -13.89 27.41
N ASN A 25 38.09 -13.20 26.29
CA ASN A 25 38.41 -11.79 26.18
C ASN A 25 37.57 -11.03 27.23
N ARG A 26 38.21 -10.20 28.05
CA ARG A 26 37.58 -9.51 29.18
C ARG A 26 37.82 -8.02 29.07
N CYS A 27 36.81 -7.21 29.39
CA CYS A 27 36.96 -5.77 29.48
C CYS A 27 36.24 -5.21 30.70
N ASP A 28 36.67 -4.03 31.10
CA ASP A 28 35.95 -3.23 32.07
C ASP A 28 34.89 -2.41 31.33
N LEU A 29 33.65 -2.47 31.81
CA LEU A 29 32.55 -1.67 31.28
C LEU A 29 32.18 -0.59 32.28
N HIS A 30 32.04 0.64 31.80
CA HIS A 30 31.81 1.83 32.62
C HIS A 30 30.44 2.43 32.33
N PHE A 31 29.76 2.89 33.39
CA PHE A 31 28.42 3.48 33.31
C PHE A 31 28.36 4.85 33.99
N ASP A 32 27.63 5.78 33.38
CA ASP A 32 27.17 7.01 34.02
C ASP A 32 25.70 6.87 34.44
N LEU A 33 25.50 6.54 35.72
CA LEU A 33 24.19 6.49 36.37
C LEU A 33 23.80 7.82 37.06
N SER A 34 24.54 8.92 36.86
CA SER A 34 24.25 10.19 37.54
C SER A 34 22.85 10.75 37.24
N PHE A 35 22.29 10.42 36.07
CA PHE A 35 20.95 10.83 35.67
C PHE A 35 19.82 10.23 36.53
N LEU A 36 20.10 9.22 37.36
CA LEU A 36 19.15 8.67 38.33
C LEU A 36 19.01 9.53 39.60
N GLY A 37 19.79 10.61 39.73
CA GLY A 37 19.79 11.47 40.92
C GLY A 37 20.59 10.86 42.08
N ALA A 38 20.48 11.44 43.27
CA ALA A 38 21.34 11.09 44.42
C ALA A 38 21.27 9.60 44.84
N GLU A 39 20.19 8.90 44.50
CA GLU A 39 19.96 7.49 44.82
C GLU A 39 20.99 6.55 44.17
N HIS A 40 21.60 6.97 43.05
CA HIS A 40 22.62 6.17 42.35
C HIS A 40 23.88 5.91 43.19
N GLY A 41 24.16 6.76 44.19
CA GLY A 41 25.37 6.64 45.01
C GLY A 41 25.22 5.67 46.18
N THR A 42 23.98 5.24 46.49
CA THR A 42 23.65 4.45 47.67
C THR A 42 23.06 3.08 47.35
N GLY A 43 22.59 2.86 46.12
CA GLY A 43 22.02 1.59 45.69
C GLY A 43 23.07 0.56 45.28
N ASN A 44 22.76 -0.73 45.49
CA ASN A 44 23.53 -1.82 44.90
C ASN A 44 23.02 -2.09 43.49
N TYR A 45 23.93 -2.09 42.52
CA TYR A 45 23.62 -2.29 41.11
C TYR A 45 24.28 -3.56 40.57
N ARG A 46 23.56 -4.23 39.68
CA ARG A 46 24.00 -5.45 39.01
C ARG A 46 23.88 -5.31 37.50
N LEU A 47 24.95 -5.65 36.80
CA LEU A 47 25.00 -5.67 35.36
C LEU A 47 24.73 -7.09 34.85
N HIS A 48 23.77 -7.23 33.94
CA HIS A 48 23.48 -8.48 33.26
C HIS A 48 23.94 -8.40 31.80
N VAL A 49 24.76 -9.37 31.37
CA VAL A 49 25.27 -9.52 29.99
C VAL A 49 25.32 -11.01 29.64
N GLY A 50 24.65 -11.42 28.56
CA GLY A 50 24.71 -12.79 28.03
C GLY A 50 24.43 -13.90 29.06
N GLY A 51 23.35 -13.73 29.84
CA GLY A 51 22.96 -14.65 30.91
C GLY A 51 23.89 -14.66 32.15
N LYS A 52 24.83 -13.72 32.26
CA LYS A 52 25.72 -13.58 33.42
C LYS A 52 25.46 -12.29 34.18
N GLU A 53 25.51 -12.40 35.49
CA GLU A 53 25.40 -11.29 36.43
C GLU A 53 26.80 -10.84 36.90
N TYR A 54 27.02 -9.53 36.92
CA TYR A 54 28.24 -8.87 37.38
C TYR A 54 27.89 -7.79 38.40
N THR A 55 28.69 -7.64 39.45
CA THR A 55 28.54 -6.53 40.39
C THR A 55 28.99 -5.22 39.74
N LEU A 56 28.14 -4.19 39.81
CA LEU A 56 28.47 -2.86 39.32
C LEU A 56 28.91 -2.00 40.51
N SER A 57 30.20 -1.64 40.53
CA SER A 57 30.83 -0.94 41.67
C SER A 57 30.92 0.56 41.42
N LEU A 58 30.73 1.37 42.45
CA LEU A 58 30.94 2.82 42.39
C LEU A 58 32.43 3.13 42.21
N HIS A 59 32.75 4.09 41.34
CA HIS A 59 34.10 4.60 41.17
C HIS A 59 34.56 5.43 42.38
N ASP A 60 35.66 5.02 43.01
CA ASP A 60 36.43 5.79 43.99
C ASP A 60 37.59 6.59 43.33
N GLU A 61 38.34 7.37 44.12
CA GLU A 61 39.47 8.17 43.59
C GLU A 61 40.57 7.32 42.93
N ASN A 62 40.79 6.10 43.41
CA ASN A 62 41.85 5.22 42.92
C ASN A 62 41.44 4.56 41.60
N SER A 63 40.24 3.99 41.55
CA SER A 63 39.68 3.39 40.35
C SER A 63 39.50 4.40 39.22
N ARG A 64 39.20 5.68 39.51
CA ARG A 64 39.18 6.76 38.48
C ARG A 64 40.56 7.09 37.91
N ARG A 65 41.62 7.02 38.73
CA ARG A 65 42.99 7.31 38.27
C ARG A 65 43.58 6.19 37.39
N SER A 66 43.05 4.97 37.50
CA SER A 66 43.53 3.81 36.74
C SER A 66 42.87 3.64 35.36
N ILE A 67 41.90 4.48 34.98
CA ILE A 67 41.13 4.31 33.74
C ILE A 67 41.73 5.12 32.60
N GLN A 68 41.94 4.46 31.45
CA GLN A 68 42.15 5.14 30.17
C GLN A 68 40.78 5.38 29.51
N LEU A 69 40.14 6.50 29.85
CA LEU A 69 38.84 6.89 29.27
C LEU A 69 38.99 7.97 28.19
N PRO A 70 38.00 8.08 27.27
CA PRO A 70 37.88 9.24 26.39
C PRO A 70 37.85 10.55 27.17
N PRO A 71 38.46 11.66 26.67
CA PRO A 71 38.40 12.96 27.33
C PRO A 71 36.94 13.40 27.60
N ASN A 72 36.65 13.89 28.80
CA ASN A 72 35.32 14.35 29.27
C ASN A 72 34.28 13.25 29.59
N SER A 73 34.67 11.98 29.76
CA SER A 73 33.75 10.93 30.21
C SER A 73 33.33 11.12 31.69
N HIS A 74 32.04 11.33 31.94
CA HIS A 74 31.46 11.42 33.30
C HIS A 74 31.03 10.04 33.83
N VAL A 75 31.95 9.13 34.11
CA VAL A 75 31.60 7.78 34.62
C VAL A 75 31.39 7.77 36.14
N THR A 76 30.37 7.03 36.60
CA THR A 76 30.06 6.86 38.03
C THR A 76 30.29 5.44 38.53
N HIS A 77 30.10 4.42 37.69
CA HIS A 77 30.23 3.01 38.06
C HIS A 77 31.02 2.20 37.04
N TYR A 78 31.51 1.02 37.44
CA TYR A 78 32.14 0.05 36.55
C TYR A 78 31.88 -1.41 36.95
N ALA A 79 31.88 -2.30 35.96
CA ALA A 79 31.97 -3.74 36.14
C ALA A 79 33.34 -4.21 35.61
N PRO A 80 34.20 -4.78 36.46
CA PRO A 80 35.50 -5.26 36.02
C PRO A 80 35.40 -6.61 35.32
N ALA A 81 36.29 -6.85 34.36
CA ALA A 81 36.55 -8.17 33.79
C ALA A 81 35.31 -8.88 33.22
N VAL A 82 34.38 -8.11 32.63
CA VAL A 82 33.18 -8.60 31.95
C VAL A 82 33.60 -9.47 30.78
N VAL A 83 33.05 -10.68 30.69
CA VAL A 83 33.38 -11.62 29.62
C VAL A 83 32.74 -11.13 28.33
N GLN A 84 33.56 -10.91 27.31
CA GLN A 84 33.09 -10.52 25.99
C GLN A 84 32.70 -11.73 25.17
N GLN A 85 31.64 -11.59 24.41
CA GLN A 85 31.32 -12.51 23.33
C GLN A 85 31.73 -11.88 21.99
N ALA A 86 32.51 -12.61 21.19
CA ALA A 86 32.96 -12.11 19.90
C ALA A 86 31.81 -12.18 18.88
N ASN A 87 31.72 -11.17 18.02
CA ASN A 87 30.78 -11.11 16.88
C ASN A 87 29.28 -11.12 17.23
N VAL A 88 28.88 -10.70 18.43
CA VAL A 88 27.47 -10.59 18.83
C VAL A 88 27.12 -9.18 19.28
N VAL A 89 25.83 -8.84 19.21
CA VAL A 89 25.29 -7.60 19.77
C VAL A 89 24.83 -7.88 21.19
N GLU A 90 25.35 -7.11 22.15
CA GLU A 90 25.09 -7.32 23.58
C GLU A 90 24.11 -6.26 24.11
N LEU A 91 23.05 -6.70 24.80
CA LEU A 91 22.17 -5.83 25.55
C LEU A 91 22.59 -5.79 27.02
N LEU A 92 23.18 -4.67 27.39
CA LEU A 92 23.65 -4.39 28.74
C LEU A 92 22.46 -3.92 29.58
N ARG A 93 22.16 -4.61 30.66
CA ARG A 93 21.02 -4.30 31.54
C ARG A 93 21.53 -4.08 32.95
N VAL A 94 21.28 -2.90 33.52
CA VAL A 94 21.69 -2.55 34.88
C VAL A 94 20.46 -2.56 35.77
N TYR A 95 20.40 -3.50 36.72
CA TYR A 95 19.33 -3.59 37.70
C TYR A 95 19.75 -2.99 39.04
N GLY A 96 18.83 -2.26 39.68
CA GLY A 96 18.95 -1.82 41.06
C GLY A 96 18.39 -2.84 42.06
N GLU A 97 18.60 -2.58 43.35
CA GLU A 97 18.07 -3.39 44.44
C GLU A 97 16.54 -3.40 44.48
N SER A 98 15.95 -4.58 44.72
CA SER A 98 14.54 -4.72 45.00
C SER A 98 14.25 -4.52 46.48
N VAL A 99 13.10 -3.91 46.81
CA VAL A 99 12.57 -3.90 48.18
C VAL A 99 12.44 -5.35 48.63
N ALA A 100 12.99 -5.72 49.79
CA ALA A 100 13.19 -7.11 50.25
C ALA A 100 12.13 -8.12 49.76
N GLY A 101 12.51 -8.95 48.76
CA GLY A 101 11.66 -10.00 48.17
C GLY A 101 10.81 -9.58 46.96
N GLY A 102 10.90 -8.33 46.49
CA GLY A 102 10.21 -7.81 45.31
C GLY A 102 11.01 -7.97 44.00
N PRO A 103 10.39 -7.66 42.84
CA PRO A 103 11.07 -7.67 41.55
C PRO A 103 12.13 -6.55 41.45
N PRO A 104 13.21 -6.72 40.68
CA PRO A 104 14.24 -5.70 40.50
C PRO A 104 13.71 -4.47 39.76
N THR A 105 14.41 -3.34 39.90
CA THR A 105 14.18 -2.11 39.11
C THR A 105 15.23 -2.02 38.00
N LEU A 106 14.84 -1.55 36.82
CA LEU A 106 15.77 -1.34 35.71
C LEU A 106 16.34 0.08 35.79
N ALA A 107 17.61 0.18 36.15
CA ALA A 107 18.31 1.45 36.37
C ALA A 107 18.85 2.03 35.06
N SER A 108 19.40 1.20 34.18
CA SER A 108 19.94 1.64 32.88
C SER A 108 19.97 0.47 31.88
N ILE A 109 20.04 0.80 30.60
CA ILE A 109 20.15 -0.14 29.49
C ILE A 109 21.09 0.43 28.43
N ALA A 110 21.82 -0.41 27.70
CA ALA A 110 22.65 0.02 26.58
C ALA A 110 22.83 -1.11 25.56
N VAL A 111 23.05 -0.75 24.30
CA VAL A 111 23.37 -1.70 23.22
C VAL A 111 24.84 -1.58 22.87
N ARG A 112 25.56 -2.70 22.95
CA ARG A 112 26.96 -2.79 22.58
C ARG A 112 27.12 -3.65 21.33
N ALA A 113 27.51 -3.00 20.24
CA ALA A 113 27.72 -3.65 18.94
C ALA A 113 29.19 -3.62 18.47
N SER A 114 30.09 -3.04 19.25
CA SER A 114 31.53 -2.98 18.98
C SER A 114 32.33 -3.26 20.24
N ALA A 115 33.46 -3.95 20.10
CA ALA A 115 34.38 -4.23 21.21
C ALA A 115 34.93 -2.94 21.84
N ASP A 116 35.08 -1.87 21.05
CA ASP A 116 35.61 -0.57 21.47
C ASP A 116 34.64 0.25 22.34
N ALA A 117 33.35 -0.09 22.32
CA ALA A 117 32.35 0.58 23.14
C ALA A 117 32.43 0.05 24.59
N THR A 118 32.98 0.87 25.49
CA THR A 118 33.21 0.51 26.90
C THR A 118 32.60 1.49 27.90
N VAL A 119 32.03 2.60 27.43
CA VAL A 119 31.45 3.66 28.27
C VAL A 119 30.01 3.90 27.83
N PHE A 120 29.08 3.86 28.79
CA PHE A 120 27.65 4.01 28.54
C PHE A 120 27.03 5.03 29.50
N GLY A 121 26.14 5.88 28.99
CA GLY A 121 25.40 6.85 29.79
C GLY A 121 23.96 7.00 29.35
N VAL A 122 23.33 8.12 29.71
CA VAL A 122 21.92 8.35 29.37
C VAL A 122 21.66 8.44 27.86
N ASN A 123 22.65 8.88 27.08
CA ASN A 123 22.54 8.89 25.61
C ASN A 123 22.45 7.46 25.05
N ASP A 124 23.22 6.53 25.61
CA ASP A 124 23.18 5.12 25.23
C ASP A 124 21.90 4.42 25.70
N ALA A 125 21.36 4.84 26.86
CA ALA A 125 20.04 4.40 27.31
C ALA A 125 18.92 4.89 26.38
N ALA A 126 18.94 6.16 25.98
CA ALA A 126 18.01 6.69 24.98
C ALA A 126 18.14 5.96 23.64
N ALA A 127 19.37 5.75 23.16
CA ALA A 127 19.63 5.05 21.91
C ALA A 127 19.19 3.58 21.98
N ALA A 128 19.38 2.90 23.12
CA ALA A 128 18.94 1.54 23.34
C ALA A 128 17.41 1.41 23.30
N VAL A 129 16.67 2.34 23.93
CA VAL A 129 15.19 2.35 23.86
C VAL A 129 14.71 2.43 22.41
N ILE A 130 15.33 3.26 21.58
CA ILE A 130 15.01 3.36 20.15
C ILE A 130 15.46 2.11 19.38
N PHE A 131 16.64 1.58 19.68
CA PHE A 131 17.18 0.40 19.04
C PHE A 131 16.32 -0.85 19.31
N MET A 132 15.57 -0.91 20.42
CA MET A 132 14.61 -1.98 20.70
C MET A 132 13.39 -1.97 19.76
N ASN A 133 13.17 -0.92 18.98
CA ASN A 133 12.12 -0.92 17.96
C ASN A 133 12.46 -1.96 16.87
N PRO A 134 11.63 -2.99 16.62
CA PRO A 134 11.92 -4.05 15.64
C PRO A 134 12.05 -3.53 14.20
N SER A 135 11.53 -2.33 13.93
CA SER A 135 11.70 -1.62 12.66
C SER A 135 13.09 -0.99 12.48
N ILE A 136 13.92 -0.99 13.52
CA ILE A 136 15.26 -0.36 13.59
C ILE A 136 16.34 -1.40 13.98
N SER A 137 16.03 -2.32 14.89
CA SER A 137 17.00 -3.31 15.41
C SER A 137 17.63 -4.16 14.31
N LEU A 138 18.95 -4.39 14.43
CA LEU A 138 19.75 -5.29 13.59
C LEU A 138 20.78 -5.97 14.50
N LEU A 139 20.84 -7.29 14.57
CA LEU A 139 21.71 -7.99 15.55
C LEU A 139 23.03 -8.50 14.98
N THR A 140 23.37 -8.20 13.74
CA THR A 140 24.76 -8.36 13.29
C THR A 140 25.57 -7.14 13.70
N PRO A 141 26.77 -7.29 14.32
CA PRO A 141 27.55 -6.16 14.84
C PRO A 141 27.74 -5.01 13.83
N LYS A 142 28.07 -5.32 12.58
CA LYS A 142 28.30 -4.31 11.53
C LYS A 142 27.04 -3.49 11.22
N THR A 143 25.90 -4.16 11.01
CA THR A 143 24.63 -3.48 10.72
C THR A 143 24.08 -2.77 11.94
N ALA A 144 24.29 -3.33 13.13
CA ALA A 144 23.90 -2.74 14.42
C ALA A 144 24.63 -1.41 14.67
N VAL A 145 25.94 -1.36 14.41
CA VAL A 145 26.72 -0.11 14.48
C VAL A 145 26.16 0.94 13.53
N THR A 146 25.80 0.54 12.30
CA THR A 146 25.21 1.45 11.31
C THR A 146 23.85 1.98 11.80
N ALA A 147 22.99 1.11 12.34
CA ALA A 147 21.70 1.53 12.92
C ALA A 147 21.89 2.48 14.12
N LEU A 148 22.82 2.18 15.04
CA LEU A 148 23.15 3.06 16.16
C LEU A 148 23.66 4.42 15.70
N GLN A 149 24.43 4.50 14.61
CA GLN A 149 24.87 5.76 14.02
C GLN A 149 23.69 6.60 13.49
N HIS A 150 22.70 5.97 12.84
CA HIS A 150 21.49 6.67 12.40
C HIS A 150 20.65 7.17 13.60
N ILE A 151 20.53 6.38 14.67
CA ILE A 151 19.86 6.81 15.90
C ILE A 151 20.60 8.00 16.52
N GLN A 152 21.91 7.91 16.68
CA GLN A 152 22.75 8.95 17.29
C GLN A 152 22.83 10.23 16.44
N GLY A 153 22.70 10.12 15.12
CA GLY A 153 22.66 11.25 14.19
C GLY A 153 21.33 12.02 14.19
N THR A 154 20.32 11.52 14.91
CA THR A 154 18.98 12.10 14.91
C THR A 154 18.86 13.28 15.89
N PRO A 155 18.46 14.50 15.44
CA PRO A 155 18.35 15.68 16.31
C PRO A 155 17.39 15.49 17.50
N ALA A 156 16.29 14.75 17.30
CA ALA A 156 15.30 14.49 18.35
C ALA A 156 15.82 13.60 19.50
N LEU A 157 16.94 12.89 19.34
CA LEU A 157 17.49 12.02 20.40
C LEU A 157 17.85 12.82 21.67
N CYS A 158 18.29 14.08 21.50
CA CYS A 158 18.58 14.99 22.61
C CYS A 158 17.33 15.27 23.48
N GLU A 159 16.15 15.38 22.87
CA GLU A 159 14.89 15.56 23.60
C GLU A 159 14.59 14.32 24.48
N LEU A 160 14.79 13.12 23.93
CA LEU A 160 14.58 11.86 24.67
C LEU A 160 15.57 11.74 25.84
N GLN A 161 16.83 12.10 25.62
CA GLN A 161 17.85 12.15 26.66
C GLN A 161 17.41 13.06 27.83
N LEU A 162 16.94 14.28 27.53
CA LEU A 162 16.52 15.24 28.54
C LEU A 162 15.30 14.74 29.34
N VAL A 163 14.34 14.07 28.69
CA VAL A 163 13.20 13.45 29.37
C VAL A 163 13.65 12.35 30.32
N ILE A 164 14.52 11.43 29.88
CA ILE A 164 15.05 10.36 30.74
C ILE A 164 15.81 10.96 31.93
N GLN A 165 16.63 11.99 31.71
CA GLN A 165 17.35 12.70 32.78
C GLN A 165 16.39 13.37 33.78
N ALA A 166 15.34 14.02 33.29
CA ALA A 166 14.38 14.73 34.15
C ALA A 166 13.52 13.78 35.01
N LEU A 167 13.21 12.59 34.47
CA LEU A 167 12.45 11.58 35.19
C LEU A 167 13.29 10.86 36.25
N GLY A 168 14.61 10.76 36.07
CA GLY A 168 15.50 10.01 36.95
C GLY A 168 15.03 8.57 37.08
N VAL A 169 15.00 8.00 38.28
CA VAL A 169 14.50 6.62 38.53
C VAL A 169 13.09 6.31 38.02
N ARG A 170 12.28 7.33 37.67
CA ARG A 170 10.91 7.16 37.16
C ARG A 170 10.83 6.97 35.64
N TRP A 171 11.96 7.01 34.92
CA TRP A 171 11.97 6.81 33.47
C TRP A 171 11.42 5.43 33.05
N CYS A 172 11.57 4.45 33.94
CA CYS A 172 11.09 3.09 33.79
C CYS A 172 10.53 2.60 35.14
N SER A 173 9.39 1.91 35.12
CA SER A 173 8.73 1.35 36.30
C SER A 173 8.60 -0.17 36.22
N THR A 174 8.45 -0.85 37.36
CA THR A 174 8.24 -2.30 37.43
C THR A 174 6.79 -2.62 37.76
N ARG A 175 6.13 -3.43 36.93
CA ARG A 175 4.74 -3.88 37.11
C ARG A 175 4.67 -5.40 37.30
N LEU A 176 3.93 -5.85 38.31
CA LEU A 176 3.64 -7.28 38.48
C LEU A 176 2.63 -7.75 37.42
N LEU A 177 2.88 -8.92 36.84
CA LEU A 177 1.97 -9.53 35.88
C LEU A 177 0.89 -10.33 36.62
N SER A 178 -0.36 -10.15 36.22
CA SER A 178 -1.52 -10.85 36.79
C SER A 178 -2.38 -11.50 35.71
N GLY A 179 -3.01 -12.63 36.04
CA GLY A 179 -4.00 -13.30 35.19
C GLY A 179 -5.37 -12.61 35.20
N GLU A 180 -6.34 -13.15 34.45
CA GLU A 180 -7.70 -12.62 34.38
C GLU A 180 -8.43 -12.61 35.73
N ASP A 181 -8.08 -13.53 36.62
CA ASP A 181 -8.59 -13.60 37.99
C ASP A 181 -7.90 -12.60 38.94
N GLN A 182 -7.11 -11.68 38.38
CA GLN A 182 -6.26 -10.70 39.07
C GLN A 182 -5.21 -11.31 40.01
N LYS A 183 -4.96 -12.62 39.94
CA LYS A 183 -3.88 -13.24 40.73
C LYS A 183 -2.52 -13.04 40.04
N PRO A 184 -1.43 -12.90 40.81
CA PRO A 184 -0.09 -12.82 40.25
C PRO A 184 0.25 -14.06 39.42
N LEU A 185 0.79 -13.85 38.23
CA LEU A 185 1.40 -14.93 37.45
C LEU A 185 2.71 -15.33 38.12
N LEU A 186 2.88 -16.61 38.39
CA LEU A 186 4.05 -17.14 39.09
C LEU A 186 5.02 -17.81 38.12
N LYS A 187 6.31 -17.70 38.45
CA LYS A 187 7.39 -18.50 37.86
C LYS A 187 7.36 -19.94 38.41
N PRO A 188 8.09 -20.87 37.79
CA PRO A 188 8.22 -22.24 38.31
C PRO A 188 8.76 -22.31 39.75
N ASP A 189 9.58 -21.33 40.17
CA ASP A 189 10.13 -21.21 41.52
C ASP A 189 9.17 -20.59 42.56
N GLY A 190 7.95 -20.21 42.14
CA GLY A 190 6.92 -19.61 42.98
C GLY A 190 7.04 -18.09 43.16
N THR A 191 8.05 -17.43 42.58
CA THR A 191 8.17 -15.97 42.58
C THR A 191 7.27 -15.33 41.53
N PRO A 192 6.79 -14.08 41.71
CA PRO A 192 5.92 -13.44 40.73
C PRO A 192 6.68 -13.00 39.46
N ARG A 193 6.01 -13.10 38.31
CA ARG A 193 6.46 -12.52 37.05
C ARG A 193 6.21 -11.02 37.04
N TYR A 194 7.06 -10.27 36.33
CA TYR A 194 6.98 -8.82 36.21
C TYR A 194 7.33 -8.35 34.79
N ALA A 195 6.93 -7.13 34.47
CA ALA A 195 7.35 -6.39 33.28
C ALA A 195 7.84 -5.01 33.65
N PHE A 196 8.71 -4.45 32.81
CA PHE A 196 9.09 -3.05 32.88
C PHE A 196 8.19 -2.23 31.98
N ASP A 197 7.74 -1.07 32.44
CA ASP A 197 6.96 -0.12 31.65
C ASP A 197 7.72 1.21 31.58
N LEU A 198 8.01 1.64 30.35
CA LEU A 198 8.56 2.97 30.06
C LEU A 198 7.54 4.03 30.46
N HIS A 199 8.01 5.17 30.96
CA HIS A 199 7.15 6.31 31.26
C HIS A 199 6.50 6.86 29.98
N ASP A 200 5.27 7.37 30.06
CA ASP A 200 4.50 7.86 28.90
C ASP A 200 5.27 8.93 28.10
N GLU A 201 5.88 9.91 28.77
CA GLU A 201 6.74 10.92 28.11
C GLU A 201 7.93 10.31 27.35
N VAL A 202 8.52 9.20 27.83
CA VAL A 202 9.60 8.50 27.13
C VAL A 202 9.07 7.84 25.87
N LEU A 203 7.89 7.21 25.95
CA LEU A 203 7.22 6.61 24.79
C LEU A 203 6.87 7.67 23.74
N ASP A 204 6.27 8.79 24.16
CA ASP A 204 5.85 9.87 23.27
C ASP A 204 7.02 10.47 22.48
N VAL A 205 8.14 10.77 23.16
CA VAL A 205 9.32 11.31 22.46
C VAL A 205 10.00 10.25 21.58
N SER A 206 9.95 8.97 21.97
CA SER A 206 10.54 7.87 21.20
C SER A 206 9.95 7.72 19.79
N VAL A 207 8.67 8.07 19.62
CA VAL A 207 7.99 8.08 18.32
C VAL A 207 8.70 9.02 17.34
N LYS A 208 8.97 10.25 17.78
CA LYS A 208 9.64 11.27 16.95
C LYS A 208 11.06 10.86 16.56
N VAL A 209 11.83 10.30 17.50
CA VAL A 209 13.20 9.84 17.25
C VAL A 209 13.21 8.66 16.26
N SER A 210 12.29 7.72 16.43
CA SER A 210 12.16 6.56 15.57
C SER A 210 11.80 6.95 14.13
N LYS A 211 10.85 7.88 13.93
CA LYS A 211 10.49 8.41 12.61
C LYS A 211 11.69 9.03 11.86
N GLN A 212 12.46 9.87 12.54
CA GLN A 212 13.64 10.51 11.96
C GLN A 212 14.73 9.48 11.62
N THR A 213 15.00 8.55 12.53
CA THR A 213 15.97 7.46 12.34
C THR A 213 15.62 6.63 11.11
N LYS A 214 14.35 6.22 10.97
CA LYS A 214 13.90 5.37 9.86
C LYS A 214 14.01 6.07 8.51
N THR A 215 13.79 7.39 8.45
CA THR A 215 13.89 8.14 7.18
C THR A 215 15.28 7.99 6.53
N THR A 216 16.35 8.00 7.35
CA THR A 216 17.72 7.80 6.86
C THR A 216 18.10 6.33 6.75
N LEU A 217 17.73 5.52 7.75
CA LEU A 217 18.03 4.08 7.80
C LEU A 217 17.50 3.31 6.57
N TYR A 218 16.26 3.63 6.13
CA TYR A 218 15.59 2.97 5.00
C TYR A 218 16.01 3.47 3.62
N SER A 219 16.96 4.40 3.56
CA SER A 219 17.58 4.87 2.33
C SER A 219 19.08 4.55 2.30
N ASP A 220 19.62 3.89 3.32
CA ASP A 220 21.03 3.55 3.41
C ASP A 220 21.34 2.31 2.56
N VAL A 221 22.08 2.51 1.48
CA VAL A 221 22.49 1.44 0.54
C VAL A 221 23.27 0.32 1.21
N SER A 222 23.96 0.57 2.32
CA SER A 222 24.69 -0.46 3.07
C SER A 222 23.78 -1.43 3.83
N LEU A 223 22.50 -1.06 4.00
CA LEU A 223 21.47 -1.85 4.67
C LEU A 223 20.47 -2.47 3.69
N ASN A 224 20.68 -2.31 2.37
CA ASN A 224 19.90 -3.00 1.35
C ASN A 224 20.12 -4.52 1.45
N GLY A 225 19.04 -5.31 1.45
CA GLY A 225 19.10 -6.75 1.70
C GLY A 225 19.24 -7.14 3.17
N SER A 226 19.26 -6.17 4.09
CA SER A 226 19.32 -6.45 5.55
C SER A 226 18.29 -5.69 6.39
N ARG A 227 17.80 -4.56 5.91
CA ARG A 227 16.77 -3.75 6.57
C ARG A 227 15.66 -3.33 5.62
N TRP A 228 16.00 -3.14 4.36
CA TRP A 228 15.08 -2.79 3.28
C TRP A 228 15.49 -3.48 1.98
N ASN A 229 14.52 -3.72 1.11
CA ASN A 229 14.74 -4.17 -0.26
C ASN A 229 13.87 -3.34 -1.20
N LEU A 230 14.37 -3.09 -2.40
CA LEU A 230 13.58 -2.51 -3.47
C LEU A 230 12.92 -3.62 -4.28
N ALA A 231 11.60 -3.74 -4.17
CA ALA A 231 10.81 -4.60 -5.05
C ALA A 231 10.14 -3.73 -6.12
N ALA A 232 10.45 -3.99 -7.39
CA ALA A 232 9.80 -3.31 -8.50
C ALA A 232 8.32 -3.76 -8.60
N GLY A 233 7.42 -2.79 -8.62
CA GLY A 233 6.01 -2.99 -8.84
C GLY A 233 5.73 -3.37 -10.29
N LYS A 234 4.67 -4.16 -10.49
CA LYS A 234 4.09 -4.43 -11.82
C LYS A 234 2.70 -3.80 -11.86
N PRO A 235 2.48 -2.73 -12.64
CA PRO A 235 1.18 -2.07 -12.73
C PRO A 235 0.18 -2.92 -13.52
N TYR A 236 0.67 -3.55 -14.59
CA TYR A 236 -0.08 -4.47 -15.45
C TYR A 236 0.81 -5.60 -15.94
N VAL A 237 0.19 -6.54 -16.65
CA VAL A 237 0.82 -7.74 -17.20
C VAL A 237 0.80 -7.64 -18.71
N ASN A 238 1.97 -7.61 -19.36
CA ASN A 238 2.06 -7.66 -20.81
C ASN A 238 1.99 -9.13 -21.29
N MET A 239 0.93 -9.49 -22.01
CA MET A 239 0.71 -10.86 -22.53
C MET A 239 1.37 -11.10 -23.91
N SER A 240 2.07 -10.11 -24.48
CA SER A 240 2.63 -10.17 -25.85
C SER A 240 4.09 -10.63 -25.92
N GLU A 241 4.79 -10.75 -24.79
CA GLU A 241 6.16 -11.30 -24.77
C GLU A 241 6.11 -12.83 -24.80
N GLY A 242 6.46 -13.39 -25.95
CA GLY A 242 6.43 -14.82 -26.23
C GLY A 242 7.30 -15.63 -25.27
N THR A 243 6.71 -16.70 -24.76
CA THR A 243 7.35 -17.79 -24.01
C THR A 243 8.32 -18.56 -24.91
N THR A 244 9.53 -18.04 -25.10
CA THR A 244 10.67 -18.89 -25.45
C THR A 244 11.23 -19.51 -24.17
N ALA A 245 11.02 -20.82 -24.06
CA ALA A 245 11.50 -21.67 -22.99
C ALA A 245 13.00 -21.52 -22.72
N THR A 246 13.40 -20.93 -21.59
CA THR A 246 14.39 -21.50 -20.65
C THR A 246 14.34 -20.75 -19.30
N LEU A 247 13.76 -21.40 -18.27
CA LEU A 247 13.84 -21.13 -16.82
C LEU A 247 13.24 -19.81 -16.23
N VAL A 248 12.39 -20.00 -15.21
CA VAL A 248 12.02 -19.09 -14.08
C VAL A 248 10.76 -18.20 -14.22
N HIS A 249 9.74 -18.47 -13.39
CA HIS A 249 8.55 -17.67 -13.01
C HIS A 249 7.63 -17.11 -14.13
N GLY A 250 6.64 -17.90 -14.56
CA GLY A 250 5.66 -17.50 -15.56
C GLY A 250 4.35 -16.95 -14.97
N MET A 251 3.65 -16.11 -15.74
CA MET A 251 2.29 -15.65 -15.40
C MET A 251 1.20 -16.57 -15.94
N ALA A 252 1.58 -17.51 -16.80
CA ALA A 252 0.70 -18.53 -17.35
C ALA A 252 1.45 -19.87 -17.46
N ALA A 253 0.73 -20.96 -17.30
CA ALA A 253 1.20 -22.31 -17.59
C ALA A 253 0.20 -23.01 -18.53
N ARG A 254 0.69 -23.93 -19.38
CA ARG A 254 -0.13 -24.63 -20.38
C ARG A 254 0.24 -26.11 -20.45
N ASN A 255 -0.76 -26.95 -20.69
CA ASN A 255 -0.57 -28.39 -20.91
C ASN A 255 -0.70 -28.77 -22.40
N SER A 256 -0.39 -30.02 -22.75
CA SER A 256 -0.45 -30.49 -24.14
C SER A 256 -1.86 -30.55 -24.71
N ASN A 257 -2.88 -30.61 -23.84
CA ASN A 257 -4.29 -30.71 -24.18
C ASN A 257 -4.94 -29.34 -24.49
N GLY A 258 -4.16 -28.25 -24.47
CA GLY A 258 -4.61 -26.92 -24.84
C GLY A 258 -5.21 -26.10 -23.69
N TYR A 259 -5.25 -26.64 -22.47
CA TYR A 259 -5.61 -25.89 -21.28
C TYR A 259 -4.44 -25.03 -20.82
N SER A 260 -4.73 -23.79 -20.45
CA SER A 260 -3.79 -22.94 -19.73
C SER A 260 -4.40 -22.41 -18.45
N ILE A 261 -3.54 -21.98 -17.53
CA ILE A 261 -3.94 -21.26 -16.32
C ILE A 261 -3.10 -20.00 -16.30
N GLY A 262 -3.74 -18.87 -16.01
CA GLY A 262 -3.08 -17.57 -15.94
C GLY A 262 -3.39 -16.86 -14.63
N LEU A 263 -2.40 -16.15 -14.09
CA LEU A 263 -2.61 -15.21 -13.00
C LEU A 263 -3.28 -13.94 -13.52
N ASN A 264 -4.29 -13.45 -12.81
CA ASN A 264 -4.90 -12.15 -13.09
C ASN A 264 -3.96 -11.01 -12.69
N ASP A 265 -3.18 -11.25 -11.64
CA ASP A 265 -2.14 -10.39 -11.13
C ASP A 265 -1.12 -11.26 -10.39
N ALA A 266 0.16 -11.05 -10.64
CA ALA A 266 1.25 -11.78 -9.99
C ALA A 266 1.87 -11.01 -8.81
N GLY A 267 1.46 -9.76 -8.56
CA GLY A 267 2.09 -8.87 -7.59
C GLY A 267 3.44 -8.28 -8.09
N PRO A 268 4.22 -7.65 -7.20
CA PRO A 268 4.03 -7.63 -5.75
C PRO A 268 2.83 -6.77 -5.31
N ASN A 269 1.93 -7.38 -4.54
CA ASN A 269 0.80 -6.73 -3.87
C ASN A 269 1.05 -6.77 -2.37
N PHE A 270 1.26 -5.59 -1.77
CA PHE A 270 1.58 -5.48 -0.34
C PHE A 270 2.78 -6.36 0.06
N GLY A 271 3.74 -6.54 -0.84
CA GLY A 271 4.91 -7.38 -0.62
C GLY A 271 4.69 -8.87 -0.85
N VAL A 272 3.54 -9.33 -1.36
CA VAL A 272 3.33 -10.73 -1.76
C VAL A 272 3.30 -10.83 -3.27
N SER A 273 3.93 -11.86 -3.84
CA SER A 273 3.84 -12.17 -5.26
C SER A 273 3.59 -13.65 -5.50
N VAL A 274 3.04 -13.99 -6.65
CA VAL A 274 2.71 -15.35 -7.06
C VAL A 274 3.22 -15.58 -8.48
N ALA A 275 3.80 -16.75 -8.72
CA ALA A 275 4.28 -17.17 -10.04
C ALA A 275 3.79 -18.59 -10.36
N LEU A 276 3.41 -18.82 -11.61
CA LEU A 276 3.11 -20.14 -12.15
C LEU A 276 4.39 -20.77 -12.71
N ASN A 277 4.74 -21.94 -12.20
CA ASN A 277 5.92 -22.69 -12.61
C ASN A 277 5.57 -23.76 -13.66
N GLY A 278 4.34 -24.26 -13.68
CA GLY A 278 3.91 -25.28 -14.63
C GLY A 278 2.47 -25.78 -14.45
N LEU A 279 1.97 -26.47 -15.49
CA LEU A 279 0.67 -27.16 -15.53
C LEU A 279 0.87 -28.50 -16.24
N SER A 280 0.57 -29.61 -15.57
CA SER A 280 0.65 -30.94 -16.19
C SER A 280 -0.59 -31.30 -17.02
N ASP A 281 -0.51 -32.36 -17.81
CA ASP A 281 -1.65 -32.90 -18.57
C ASP A 281 -2.77 -33.42 -17.66
N ASP A 282 -2.42 -33.83 -16.44
CA ASP A 282 -3.35 -34.25 -15.37
C ASP A 282 -3.89 -33.08 -14.54
N LEU A 283 -3.75 -31.84 -15.02
CA LEU A 283 -4.18 -30.61 -14.34
C LEU A 283 -3.55 -30.43 -12.94
N VAL A 284 -2.29 -30.85 -12.78
CA VAL A 284 -1.49 -30.53 -11.60
C VAL A 284 -0.82 -29.18 -11.82
N ILE A 285 -1.09 -28.26 -10.91
CA ILE A 285 -0.61 -26.88 -10.94
C ILE A 285 0.58 -26.77 -10.01
N ASP A 286 1.56 -26.01 -10.46
CA ASP A 286 2.74 -25.70 -9.68
C ASP A 286 2.91 -24.18 -9.58
N VAL A 287 2.88 -23.67 -8.35
CA VAL A 287 2.86 -22.23 -8.03
C VAL A 287 3.94 -21.90 -7.02
N THR A 288 4.65 -20.80 -7.20
CA THR A 288 5.51 -20.21 -6.16
C THR A 288 4.81 -18.98 -5.58
N VAL A 289 4.74 -18.87 -4.25
CA VAL A 289 4.34 -17.64 -3.56
C VAL A 289 5.59 -17.06 -2.89
N ALA A 290 5.86 -15.79 -3.12
CA ALA A 290 6.97 -15.05 -2.53
C ALA A 290 6.47 -13.91 -1.64
N ASN A 291 7.25 -13.58 -0.61
CA ASN A 291 6.97 -12.54 0.37
C ASN A 291 8.21 -11.62 0.50
N SER A 292 8.00 -10.33 0.41
CA SER A 292 9.04 -9.29 0.46
C SER A 292 8.94 -8.44 1.73
N TYR A 293 8.07 -8.77 2.68
CA TYR A 293 7.94 -8.05 3.95
C TYR A 293 8.48 -8.86 5.12
N ILE A 294 8.85 -8.18 6.21
CA ILE A 294 9.28 -8.78 7.48
C ILE A 294 8.08 -9.33 8.28
N ARG A 295 7.39 -10.31 7.69
CA ARG A 295 6.24 -10.99 8.28
C ARG A 295 6.16 -12.44 7.83
N HIS A 296 5.53 -13.28 8.64
CA HIS A 296 5.14 -14.62 8.22
C HIS A 296 3.76 -14.62 7.57
N THR A 297 3.59 -15.49 6.57
CA THR A 297 2.31 -15.64 5.87
C THR A 297 1.85 -17.08 5.82
N SER A 298 0.54 -17.29 5.86
CA SER A 298 -0.12 -18.57 5.60
C SER A 298 -0.85 -18.54 4.27
N VAL A 299 -0.69 -19.59 3.47
CA VAL A 299 -1.26 -19.69 2.12
C VAL A 299 -2.42 -20.66 2.13
N PHE A 300 -3.57 -20.21 1.63
CA PHE A 300 -4.78 -21.00 1.45
C PHE A 300 -5.27 -20.96 0.01
N ALA A 301 -5.94 -22.02 -0.44
CA ALA A 301 -6.58 -22.10 -1.74
C ALA A 301 -8.10 -22.30 -1.61
N THR A 302 -8.86 -21.65 -2.49
CA THR A 302 -10.29 -21.93 -2.75
C THR A 302 -10.48 -22.18 -4.24
N PHE A 303 -11.28 -23.20 -4.56
CA PHE A 303 -11.66 -23.54 -5.92
C PHE A 303 -13.07 -23.02 -6.18
N MET A 304 -13.24 -22.21 -7.22
CA MET A 304 -14.54 -21.71 -7.64
C MET A 304 -15.05 -22.54 -8.83
N LYS A 305 -16.37 -22.72 -8.89
CA LYS A 305 -17.05 -23.31 -10.04
C LYS A 305 -16.88 -22.43 -11.29
N ALA A 306 -17.43 -22.88 -12.42
CA ALA A 306 -17.35 -22.19 -13.71
C ALA A 306 -17.92 -20.75 -13.72
N ASP A 307 -18.75 -20.37 -12.74
CA ASP A 307 -19.27 -19.02 -12.59
C ASP A 307 -18.24 -18.03 -11.98
N GLY A 308 -17.10 -18.53 -11.49
CA GLY A 308 -16.04 -17.72 -10.87
C GLY A 308 -16.38 -17.16 -9.48
N VAL A 309 -17.57 -17.45 -8.95
CA VAL A 309 -18.09 -16.85 -7.70
C VAL A 309 -18.48 -17.92 -6.68
N THR A 310 -19.00 -19.07 -7.10
CA THR A 310 -19.46 -20.12 -6.18
C THR A 310 -18.30 -21.03 -5.76
N PRO A 311 -17.96 -21.12 -4.46
CA PRO A 311 -16.89 -22.00 -3.99
C PRO A 311 -17.28 -23.49 -4.03
N MET A 312 -16.31 -24.35 -4.30
CA MET A 312 -16.42 -25.82 -4.27
C MET A 312 -16.09 -26.36 -2.88
N ILE A 313 -16.78 -27.42 -2.47
CA ILE A 313 -16.54 -28.09 -1.18
C ILE A 313 -15.48 -29.17 -1.39
N VAL A 314 -14.30 -29.05 -0.79
CA VAL A 314 -13.21 -30.03 -0.88
C VAL A 314 -13.00 -30.66 0.50
N PRO A 315 -13.44 -31.90 0.77
CA PRO A 315 -13.12 -32.59 2.02
C PRO A 315 -11.61 -32.82 2.24
N ASP A 316 -11.14 -32.91 3.49
CA ASP A 316 -9.71 -33.07 3.80
C ASP A 316 -9.05 -34.32 3.21
N ASN A 317 -9.79 -35.43 3.13
CA ASN A 317 -9.30 -36.65 2.48
C ASN A 317 -9.07 -36.42 0.98
N ILE A 318 -9.95 -35.68 0.32
CA ILE A 318 -9.78 -35.29 -1.09
C ILE A 318 -8.63 -34.29 -1.23
N TRP A 319 -8.50 -33.32 -0.31
CA TRP A 319 -7.38 -32.37 -0.33
C TRP A 319 -6.01 -33.07 -0.23
N LEU A 320 -5.89 -34.10 0.60
CA LEU A 320 -4.68 -34.93 0.71
C LEU A 320 -4.36 -35.73 -0.57
N GLU A 321 -5.37 -36.06 -1.37
CA GLU A 321 -5.17 -36.69 -2.68
C GLU A 321 -4.76 -35.68 -3.76
N LEU A 322 -5.30 -34.45 -3.68
CA LEU A 322 -5.01 -33.35 -4.60
C LEU A 322 -3.63 -32.73 -4.35
N ALA A 323 -3.20 -32.56 -3.10
CA ALA A 323 -1.88 -32.06 -2.76
C ALA A 323 -0.77 -33.01 -3.25
N LYS A 324 0.29 -32.45 -3.85
CA LYS A 324 1.41 -33.21 -4.44
C LYS A 324 2.74 -32.83 -3.80
N ASP A 325 3.78 -33.61 -4.10
CA ASP A 325 5.17 -33.35 -3.76
C ASP A 325 5.41 -32.99 -2.27
N THR A 326 6.30 -32.02 -2.01
CA THR A 326 6.66 -31.57 -0.65
C THR A 326 5.46 -30.99 0.12
N MET A 327 4.52 -30.36 -0.60
CA MET A 327 3.29 -29.81 -0.04
C MET A 327 2.43 -30.92 0.58
N LYS A 328 2.30 -32.08 -0.06
CA LYS A 328 1.53 -33.22 0.48
C LYS A 328 2.01 -33.64 1.86
N PHE A 329 3.32 -33.82 2.03
CA PHE A 329 3.91 -34.23 3.30
C PHE A 329 3.69 -33.19 4.40
N ALA A 330 3.78 -31.90 4.05
CA ALA A 330 3.49 -30.81 4.98
C ALA A 330 2.02 -30.83 5.42
N VAL A 331 1.08 -30.87 4.47
CA VAL A 331 -0.37 -30.92 4.75
C VAL A 331 -0.71 -32.12 5.64
N GLU A 332 -0.15 -33.31 5.36
CA GLU A 332 -0.38 -34.50 6.17
C GLU A 332 0.15 -34.36 7.61
N ALA A 333 1.36 -33.84 7.78
CA ALA A 333 1.96 -33.63 9.10
C ALA A 333 1.15 -32.63 9.94
N TRP A 334 0.71 -31.53 9.34
CA TRP A 334 -0.07 -30.49 10.01
C TRP A 334 -1.47 -30.98 10.40
N LEU A 335 -2.18 -31.66 9.50
CA LEU A 335 -3.49 -32.26 9.80
C LEU A 335 -3.39 -33.33 10.90
N LYS A 336 -2.29 -34.10 10.96
CA LYS A 336 -2.08 -35.09 12.02
C LYS A 336 -1.97 -34.43 13.40
N VAL A 337 -1.21 -33.34 13.51
CA VAL A 337 -1.10 -32.58 14.76
C VAL A 337 -2.44 -31.94 15.12
N ALA A 338 -3.11 -31.29 14.17
CA ALA A 338 -4.40 -30.65 14.41
C ALA A 338 -5.49 -31.64 14.86
N ARG A 339 -5.51 -32.87 14.32
CA ARG A 339 -6.47 -33.92 14.74
C ARG A 339 -6.15 -34.53 16.11
N ALA A 340 -4.90 -34.48 16.54
CA ALA A 340 -4.48 -34.97 17.85
C ALA A 340 -4.63 -33.89 18.95
N GLY A 341 -4.73 -32.62 18.56
CA GLY A 341 -4.87 -31.49 19.46
C GLY A 341 -6.32 -31.04 19.68
N ASP A 342 -6.47 -29.78 20.08
CA ASP A 342 -7.76 -29.12 20.27
C ASP A 342 -8.51 -28.97 18.93
N SER A 343 -9.83 -29.14 18.93
CA SER A 343 -10.66 -28.96 17.73
C SER A 343 -10.48 -27.59 17.05
N GLY A 344 -10.16 -26.54 17.82
CA GLY A 344 -9.85 -25.21 17.29
C GLY A 344 -8.61 -25.19 16.38
N MET A 345 -7.65 -26.12 16.55
CA MET A 345 -6.50 -26.22 15.64
C MET A 345 -6.91 -26.67 14.24
N LEU A 346 -7.93 -27.52 14.14
CA LEU A 346 -8.47 -27.95 12.84
C LEU A 346 -9.26 -26.81 12.17
N GLU A 347 -9.93 -25.96 12.96
CA GLU A 347 -10.62 -24.76 12.46
C GLU A 347 -9.65 -23.80 11.77
N LEU A 348 -8.45 -23.60 12.35
CA LEU A 348 -7.38 -22.77 11.79
C LEU A 348 -6.86 -23.27 10.42
N LEU A 349 -7.10 -24.53 10.05
CA LEU A 349 -6.71 -25.10 8.75
C LEU A 349 -7.86 -25.13 7.72
N GLY A 350 -9.04 -24.57 8.05
CA GLY A 350 -10.19 -24.42 7.12
C GLY A 350 -11.46 -25.19 7.50
N GLY A 351 -11.66 -25.49 8.79
CA GLY A 351 -12.53 -26.57 9.28
C GLY A 351 -14.06 -26.45 9.13
N HIS A 352 -14.67 -25.31 8.77
CA HIS A 352 -16.14 -25.18 8.87
C HIS A 352 -16.93 -25.53 7.61
N THR A 353 -16.46 -25.13 6.43
CA THR A 353 -17.22 -25.28 5.16
C THR A 353 -16.53 -26.16 4.13
N ASN A 354 -15.29 -26.59 4.41
CA ASN A 354 -14.44 -27.33 3.46
C ASN A 354 -14.16 -26.60 2.13
N THR A 355 -14.42 -25.28 2.04
CA THR A 355 -14.20 -24.48 0.83
C THR A 355 -12.85 -23.74 0.80
N LEU A 356 -12.14 -23.75 1.94
CA LEU A 356 -10.85 -23.07 2.14
C LEU A 356 -9.83 -24.10 2.60
N LYS A 357 -8.68 -24.21 1.91
CA LYS A 357 -7.68 -25.23 2.20
C LYS A 357 -6.28 -24.70 2.41
N TRP A 358 -5.72 -25.00 3.58
CA TRP A 358 -4.34 -24.64 3.91
C TRP A 358 -3.36 -25.38 2.98
N CYS A 359 -2.45 -24.61 2.39
CA CYS A 359 -1.43 -25.10 1.48
C CYS A 359 -0.04 -25.16 2.14
N GLY A 360 0.27 -24.21 3.02
CA GLY A 360 1.55 -24.10 3.70
C GLY A 360 1.80 -22.66 4.16
N ASN A 361 3.04 -22.35 4.55
CA ASN A 361 3.46 -21.04 5.01
C ASN A 361 4.61 -20.49 4.14
N VAL A 362 4.73 -19.17 4.04
CA VAL A 362 5.89 -18.47 3.44
C VAL A 362 6.54 -17.61 4.52
N GLY A 363 7.86 -17.71 4.63
CA GLY A 363 8.67 -16.96 5.61
C GLY A 363 8.76 -15.47 5.32
N ALA A 364 9.30 -14.72 6.29
CA ALA A 364 9.65 -13.30 6.13
C ALA A 364 10.74 -13.08 5.08
N GLU A 365 10.72 -11.90 4.44
CA GLU A 365 11.78 -11.51 3.51
C GLU A 365 13.13 -11.38 4.22
N LYS A 366 14.09 -12.17 3.72
CA LYS A 366 15.55 -12.04 3.76
C LYS A 366 16.22 -11.20 4.85
N THR A 367 15.69 -11.07 6.05
CA THR A 367 16.46 -10.91 7.29
C THR A 367 15.54 -10.93 8.50
N PHE A 368 15.86 -11.77 9.46
CA PHE A 368 15.41 -11.69 10.83
C PHE A 368 16.62 -11.26 11.64
N LEU A 369 16.55 -10.10 12.31
CA LEU A 369 17.68 -9.57 13.09
C LEU A 369 18.94 -9.26 12.26
N GLY A 370 18.78 -8.93 10.98
CA GLY A 370 19.92 -8.75 10.07
C GLY A 370 20.51 -10.07 9.56
N ILE A 371 19.95 -11.23 9.93
CA ILE A 371 20.38 -12.56 9.47
C ILE A 371 19.39 -13.09 8.42
N PRO A 372 19.84 -13.42 7.20
CA PRO A 372 18.97 -14.04 6.18
C PRO A 372 18.41 -15.38 6.68
N VAL A 373 17.08 -15.50 6.81
CA VAL A 373 16.40 -16.66 7.44
C VAL A 373 15.95 -17.76 6.45
N ALA A 374 16.02 -17.51 5.14
CA ALA A 374 15.89 -18.43 3.98
C ALA A 374 15.29 -17.66 2.79
N SER A 375 15.12 -18.34 1.64
CA SER A 375 14.37 -17.82 0.50
C SER A 375 12.96 -17.44 0.96
N SER A 376 12.53 -16.20 0.69
CA SER A 376 11.17 -15.77 0.99
C SER A 376 10.23 -16.11 -0.15
N ASP A 377 10.33 -17.34 -0.62
CA ASP A 377 9.42 -17.97 -1.54
C ASP A 377 9.22 -19.44 -1.17
N GLN A 378 8.06 -19.97 -1.50
CA GLN A 378 7.72 -21.37 -1.28
C GLN A 378 6.90 -21.88 -2.46
N ARG A 379 7.22 -23.10 -2.89
CA ARG A 379 6.52 -23.80 -3.96
C ARG A 379 5.36 -24.64 -3.42
N PHE A 380 4.21 -24.53 -4.06
CA PHE A 380 2.96 -25.22 -3.75
C PHE A 380 2.48 -25.96 -5.00
N THR A 381 2.22 -27.26 -4.86
CA THR A 381 1.86 -28.12 -5.99
C THR A 381 0.62 -28.94 -5.65
N PHE A 382 -0.44 -28.78 -6.44
CA PHE A 382 -1.73 -29.46 -6.21
C PHE A 382 -2.51 -29.67 -7.51
N ALA A 383 -3.33 -30.71 -7.55
CA ALA A 383 -4.26 -31.00 -8.65
C ALA A 383 -5.59 -30.24 -8.49
N LEU A 384 -6.28 -30.02 -9.61
CA LEU A 384 -7.62 -29.43 -9.61
C LEU A 384 -8.71 -30.45 -9.23
N PRO A 385 -9.67 -30.10 -8.34
CA PRO A 385 -10.85 -30.92 -8.12
C PRO A 385 -11.72 -31.00 -9.38
N ASN A 386 -12.35 -32.14 -9.61
CA ASN A 386 -13.20 -32.38 -10.79
C ASN A 386 -14.56 -33.02 -10.47
N ASP A 387 -14.82 -33.30 -9.19
CA ASP A 387 -16.01 -33.99 -8.68
C ASP A 387 -17.29 -33.13 -8.74
N GLN A 388 -17.14 -31.80 -8.78
CA GLN A 388 -18.25 -30.83 -8.79
C GLN A 388 -18.33 -29.97 -10.08
N GLY A 389 -17.72 -30.44 -11.17
CA GLY A 389 -17.64 -29.73 -12.45
C GLY A 389 -16.30 -29.01 -12.65
N PRO A 390 -16.14 -28.27 -13.77
CA PRO A 390 -14.88 -27.60 -14.08
C PRO A 390 -14.61 -26.43 -13.12
N VAL A 391 -13.34 -26.30 -12.73
CA VAL A 391 -12.83 -25.15 -11.98
C VAL A 391 -12.72 -23.95 -12.93
N GLY A 392 -13.49 -22.89 -12.68
CA GLY A 392 -13.37 -21.65 -13.46
C GLY A 392 -12.23 -20.77 -12.96
N LYS A 393 -12.00 -20.79 -11.64
CA LYS A 393 -11.07 -19.91 -10.95
C LYS A 393 -10.52 -20.54 -9.69
N ILE A 394 -9.26 -20.29 -9.40
CA ILE A 394 -8.59 -20.65 -8.15
C ILE A 394 -8.21 -19.36 -7.46
N ARG A 395 -8.59 -19.22 -6.20
CA ARG A 395 -8.20 -18.07 -5.39
C ARG A 395 -7.19 -18.51 -4.33
N LEU A 396 -5.98 -17.98 -4.43
CA LEU A 396 -5.00 -18.05 -3.35
C LEU A 396 -5.23 -16.89 -2.39
N ARG A 397 -5.25 -17.19 -1.09
CA ARG A 397 -5.33 -16.23 0.00
C ARG A 397 -4.06 -16.34 0.81
N VAL A 398 -3.29 -15.27 0.86
CA VAL A 398 -2.04 -15.17 1.62
C VAL A 398 -2.32 -14.29 2.83
N GLY A 399 -2.44 -14.92 4.00
CA GLY A 399 -2.83 -14.27 5.25
C GLY A 399 -1.65 -13.95 6.17
N SER A 400 -1.67 -12.80 6.82
CA SER A 400 -0.62 -12.32 7.73
C SER A 400 -1.16 -11.33 8.78
N LEU A 401 -0.29 -10.76 9.63
CA LEU A 401 -0.62 -9.56 10.39
C LEU A 401 -1.01 -8.41 9.44
N GLY A 402 -2.06 -7.66 9.79
CA GLY A 402 -2.61 -6.56 8.99
C GLY A 402 -4.02 -6.12 9.44
N VAL A 403 -4.54 -5.07 8.82
CA VAL A 403 -5.92 -4.58 9.02
C VAL A 403 -6.95 -5.51 8.37
N ASP A 404 -8.21 -5.44 8.82
CA ASP A 404 -9.31 -6.27 8.28
C ASP A 404 -9.37 -6.19 6.75
N SER A 405 -9.25 -7.33 6.08
CA SER A 405 -9.30 -7.43 4.62
C SER A 405 -10.72 -7.42 4.06
N HIS A 406 -11.74 -7.51 4.93
CA HIS A 406 -13.15 -7.62 4.58
C HIS A 406 -13.45 -8.81 3.66
N ASN A 407 -12.62 -9.85 3.73
CA ASN A 407 -12.80 -11.11 3.00
C ASN A 407 -13.68 -12.07 3.81
N ASP A 408 -14.55 -12.83 3.15
CA ASP A 408 -15.40 -13.83 3.81
C ASP A 408 -14.60 -14.91 4.57
N ALA A 409 -13.34 -15.12 4.18
CA ALA A 409 -12.41 -16.06 4.83
C ALA A 409 -11.46 -15.40 5.85
N ASP A 410 -11.59 -14.08 6.07
CA ASP A 410 -10.95 -13.36 7.17
C ASP A 410 -11.67 -13.71 8.49
N PRO A 411 -10.98 -13.97 9.61
CA PRO A 411 -9.52 -14.06 9.84
C PRO A 411 -8.94 -15.48 9.74
N THR A 412 -9.75 -16.49 9.42
CA THR A 412 -9.33 -17.90 9.43
C THR A 412 -8.05 -18.13 8.62
N ALA A 413 -7.92 -17.50 7.44
CA ALA A 413 -6.75 -17.65 6.59
C ALA A 413 -5.47 -16.96 7.11
N ALA A 414 -5.57 -16.12 8.15
CA ALA A 414 -4.49 -15.24 8.59
C ALA A 414 -3.87 -15.57 9.96
N TRP A 415 -4.56 -16.32 10.82
CA TRP A 415 -4.12 -16.55 12.21
C TRP A 415 -2.75 -17.18 12.36
N LEU A 416 -2.37 -18.10 11.44
CA LEU A 416 -1.03 -18.67 11.42
C LEU A 416 0.02 -17.58 11.13
N GLY A 417 -0.19 -16.78 10.08
CA GLY A 417 0.68 -15.63 9.76
C GLY A 417 0.74 -14.59 10.89
N ILE A 418 -0.38 -14.27 11.52
CA ILE A 418 -0.47 -13.35 12.67
C ILE A 418 0.40 -13.85 13.83
N ALA A 419 0.17 -15.08 14.29
CA ALA A 419 0.86 -15.63 15.45
C ALA A 419 2.37 -15.77 15.23
N MET A 420 2.76 -16.23 14.05
CA MET A 420 4.17 -16.31 13.67
C MET A 420 4.81 -14.91 13.61
N THR A 421 4.15 -13.92 13.03
CA THR A 421 4.71 -12.56 12.96
C THR A 421 4.84 -11.92 14.35
N LEU A 422 3.81 -12.03 15.20
CA LEU A 422 3.84 -11.44 16.55
C LEU A 422 4.90 -12.05 17.46
N VAL A 423 5.07 -13.37 17.41
CA VAL A 423 6.02 -14.03 18.31
C VAL A 423 7.39 -14.09 17.68
N ILE A 424 7.48 -14.54 16.43
CA ILE A 424 8.77 -14.80 15.81
C ILE A 424 9.42 -13.50 15.37
N ASP A 425 8.73 -12.63 14.63
CA ASP A 425 9.34 -11.38 14.12
C ASP A 425 9.41 -10.25 15.15
N LEU A 426 8.50 -10.21 16.15
CA LEU A 426 8.43 -9.11 17.12
C LEU A 426 8.91 -9.48 18.54
N ALA A 427 8.66 -10.69 19.03
CA ALA A 427 9.07 -11.08 20.38
C ALA A 427 10.47 -11.72 20.44
N ILE A 428 10.74 -12.75 19.61
CA ILE A 428 12.02 -13.49 19.60
C ILE A 428 13.27 -12.61 19.40
N PRO A 429 13.26 -11.49 18.65
CA PRO A 429 14.38 -10.54 18.61
C PRO A 429 14.92 -10.14 19.97
N THR A 430 14.00 -9.89 20.90
CA THR A 430 14.35 -9.44 22.25
C THR A 430 14.96 -10.58 23.05
N TYR A 431 14.48 -11.82 22.87
CA TYR A 431 15.09 -13.00 23.48
C TYR A 431 16.53 -13.20 22.99
N ALA A 432 16.75 -13.18 21.67
CA ALA A 432 18.08 -13.34 21.09
C ALA A 432 19.06 -12.24 21.53
N LEU A 433 18.58 -11.00 21.62
CA LEU A 433 19.37 -9.85 22.07
C LEU A 433 19.74 -9.95 23.57
N VAL A 434 18.85 -10.51 24.40
CA VAL A 434 19.10 -10.76 25.84
C VAL A 434 20.14 -11.86 26.05
N THR A 435 20.05 -12.95 25.28
CA THR A 435 20.95 -14.09 25.42
C THR A 435 22.30 -13.89 24.75
N THR A 436 22.45 -12.83 23.95
CA THR A 436 23.65 -12.58 23.13
C THR A 436 23.93 -13.71 22.13
N ASP A 437 22.93 -14.54 21.81
CA ASP A 437 23.04 -15.71 20.92
C ASP A 437 23.02 -15.33 19.42
N GLY A 438 23.72 -14.27 19.04
CA GLY A 438 23.82 -13.81 17.66
C GLY A 438 24.65 -14.75 16.77
N GLU A 439 24.28 -16.03 16.63
CA GLU A 439 24.87 -16.90 15.62
C GLU A 439 24.35 -16.56 14.22
N GLN A 440 25.27 -16.48 13.25
CA GLN A 440 24.96 -16.29 11.83
C GLN A 440 24.28 -17.52 11.18
N THR A 441 24.06 -18.61 11.92
CA THR A 441 23.64 -19.91 11.38
C THR A 441 22.27 -20.38 11.89
N ASN A 442 21.39 -20.59 10.93
CA ASN A 442 19.92 -20.62 10.98
C ASN A 442 19.26 -21.89 11.58
N THR A 443 19.92 -22.69 12.43
CA THR A 443 19.41 -24.04 12.79
C THR A 443 18.24 -24.03 13.78
N ILE A 444 18.30 -23.20 14.82
CA ILE A 444 17.23 -23.05 15.82
C ILE A 444 15.96 -22.52 15.14
N PHE A 445 16.10 -21.52 14.27
CA PHE A 445 14.98 -20.88 13.59
C PHE A 445 14.36 -21.79 12.53
N ASP A 446 15.17 -22.46 11.70
CA ASP A 446 14.66 -23.49 10.78
C ASP A 446 13.83 -24.56 11.50
N SER A 447 14.23 -24.94 12.71
CA SER A 447 13.50 -25.93 13.51
C SER A 447 12.19 -25.40 14.08
N LEU A 448 12.13 -24.14 14.53
CA LEU A 448 10.91 -23.48 14.99
C LEU A 448 9.89 -23.33 13.84
N PHE A 449 10.32 -22.82 12.68
CA PHE A 449 9.45 -22.56 11.53
C PHE A 449 8.84 -23.82 10.89
N LYS A 450 9.51 -24.95 11.04
CA LYS A 450 9.07 -26.23 10.46
C LYS A 450 8.32 -27.10 11.46
N SER A 451 8.10 -26.62 12.70
CA SER A 451 7.47 -27.40 13.77
C SER A 451 5.95 -27.17 13.89
N PRO A 452 5.09 -28.03 13.30
CA PRO A 452 3.64 -27.92 13.50
C PRO A 452 3.23 -28.09 14.96
N GLY A 453 4.02 -28.84 15.76
CA GLY A 453 3.78 -29.02 17.19
C GLY A 453 4.01 -27.76 18.04
N PHE A 454 4.75 -26.78 17.52
CA PHE A 454 4.90 -25.47 18.15
C PHE A 454 3.93 -24.43 17.53
N LEU A 455 3.84 -24.39 16.20
CA LEU A 455 3.13 -23.33 15.49
C LEU A 455 1.60 -23.41 15.61
N LEU A 456 1.00 -24.60 15.64
CA LEU A 456 -0.46 -24.74 15.81
C LEU A 456 -0.92 -24.34 17.21
N PRO A 457 -0.29 -24.81 18.31
CA PRO A 457 -0.59 -24.31 19.65
C PRO A 457 -0.37 -22.81 19.78
N LEU A 458 0.73 -22.29 19.24
CA LEU A 458 1.01 -20.86 19.25
C LEU A 458 -0.10 -20.04 18.57
N ALA A 459 -0.55 -20.49 17.39
CA ALA A 459 -1.62 -19.83 16.65
C ALA A 459 -2.96 -19.93 17.38
N LEU A 460 -3.26 -21.07 18.00
CA LEU A 460 -4.46 -21.23 18.81
C LEU A 460 -4.44 -20.33 20.06
N SER A 461 -3.33 -20.29 20.81
CA SER A 461 -3.17 -19.41 21.97
C SER A 461 -3.25 -17.93 21.59
N THR A 462 -2.70 -17.56 20.43
CA THR A 462 -2.82 -16.19 19.92
C THR A 462 -4.26 -15.89 19.53
N TYR A 463 -4.94 -16.81 18.84
CA TYR A 463 -6.34 -16.67 18.44
C TYR A 463 -7.27 -16.46 19.63
N THR A 464 -7.19 -17.32 20.66
CA THR A 464 -8.10 -17.25 21.82
C THR A 464 -7.97 -15.94 22.59
N VAL A 465 -6.80 -15.32 22.54
CA VAL A 465 -6.51 -14.07 23.26
C VAL A 465 -6.78 -12.83 22.41
N ALA A 466 -6.42 -12.87 21.13
CA ALA A 466 -6.40 -11.68 20.27
C ALA A 466 -7.62 -11.55 19.35
N LYS A 467 -8.47 -12.58 19.21
CA LYS A 467 -9.61 -12.56 18.28
C LYS A 467 -10.51 -11.36 18.53
N ASP A 468 -10.94 -11.13 19.77
CA ASP A 468 -11.89 -10.05 20.06
C ASP A 468 -11.26 -8.66 19.81
N ILE A 469 -9.95 -8.54 20.06
CA ILE A 469 -9.17 -7.32 19.77
C ILE A 469 -9.10 -7.07 18.25
N LEU A 470 -8.85 -8.12 17.47
CA LEU A 470 -8.61 -8.03 16.02
C LEU A 470 -9.86 -8.19 15.14
N THR A 471 -11.00 -8.60 15.70
CA THR A 471 -12.26 -8.81 14.96
C THR A 471 -13.40 -7.90 15.41
N GLY A 472 -13.23 -7.16 16.51
CA GLY A 472 -14.12 -6.08 16.90
C GLY A 472 -14.15 -4.97 15.85
N SER A 473 -15.33 -4.63 15.34
CA SER A 473 -15.52 -3.67 14.23
C SER A 473 -15.18 -2.22 14.58
N GLU A 474 -15.02 -1.88 15.87
CA GLU A 474 -14.69 -0.53 16.32
C GLU A 474 -13.18 -0.25 16.35
N ASN A 475 -12.32 -1.27 16.48
CA ASN A 475 -10.90 -1.08 16.81
C ASN A 475 -9.92 -1.28 15.64
N THR A 476 -10.37 -1.85 14.52
CA THR A 476 -9.47 -2.28 13.44
C THR A 476 -9.14 -1.22 12.39
N GLY A 477 -9.50 0.04 12.65
CA GLY A 477 -9.02 1.17 11.84
C GLY A 477 -9.25 2.57 12.40
N ALA A 478 -10.01 2.73 13.50
CA ALA A 478 -10.15 4.00 14.21
C ALA A 478 -9.03 4.25 15.25
N ASP A 479 -8.56 3.20 15.93
CA ASP A 479 -7.54 3.30 17.00
C ASP A 479 -6.59 2.10 16.97
N LEU A 480 -5.84 1.99 15.87
CA LEU A 480 -4.82 0.96 15.67
C LEU A 480 -3.78 0.95 16.80
N LYS A 481 -3.48 2.12 17.37
CA LYS A 481 -2.62 2.28 18.54
C LYS A 481 -3.16 1.48 19.73
N SER A 482 -4.42 1.69 20.14
CA SER A 482 -5.00 0.94 21.28
C SER A 482 -5.14 -0.55 21.00
N ALA A 483 -5.45 -0.94 19.77
CA ALA A 483 -5.49 -2.35 19.38
C ALA A 483 -4.12 -3.02 19.54
N LEU A 484 -3.04 -2.37 19.09
CA LEU A 484 -1.68 -2.87 19.22
C LEU A 484 -1.17 -2.86 20.66
N ILE A 485 -1.52 -1.84 21.46
CA ILE A 485 -1.20 -1.81 22.90
C ILE A 485 -1.88 -3.00 23.59
N SER A 486 -3.17 -3.20 23.34
CA SER A 486 -3.94 -4.32 23.92
C SER A 486 -3.39 -5.68 23.50
N LEU A 487 -3.01 -5.81 22.22
CA LEU A 487 -2.37 -7.01 21.69
C LEU A 487 -1.00 -7.26 22.31
N THR A 488 -0.22 -6.20 22.53
CA THR A 488 1.09 -6.26 23.19
C THR A 488 0.97 -6.74 24.62
N ASP A 489 0.07 -6.13 25.40
CA ASP A 489 -0.15 -6.51 26.79
C ASP A 489 -0.66 -7.95 26.89
N SER A 490 -1.58 -8.33 25.99
CA SER A 490 -2.10 -9.69 25.89
C SER A 490 -1.02 -10.71 25.51
N LEU A 491 -0.13 -10.37 24.58
CA LEU A 491 0.98 -11.23 24.17
C LEU A 491 1.93 -11.46 25.35
N VAL A 492 2.32 -10.40 26.05
CA VAL A 492 3.24 -10.48 27.21
C VAL A 492 2.62 -11.21 28.39
N THR A 493 1.32 -11.04 28.64
CA THR A 493 0.66 -11.58 29.85
C THR A 493 0.02 -12.95 29.69
N ARG A 494 -0.24 -13.38 28.45
CA ARG A 494 -1.00 -14.62 28.20
C ARG A 494 -0.30 -15.59 27.27
N VAL A 495 0.34 -15.09 26.21
CA VAL A 495 0.98 -15.96 25.21
C VAL A 495 2.40 -16.31 25.62
N LEU A 496 3.24 -15.30 25.91
CA LEU A 496 4.65 -15.52 26.27
C LEU A 496 4.86 -16.08 27.68
N THR A 497 3.80 -16.13 28.48
CA THR A 497 3.79 -16.68 29.84
C THR A 497 3.05 -18.01 29.92
N SER A 498 2.46 -18.50 28.83
CA SER A 498 1.81 -19.81 28.84
C SER A 498 2.85 -20.92 29.00
N THR A 499 2.51 -21.96 29.74
CA THR A 499 3.43 -23.06 30.02
C THR A 499 3.96 -23.68 28.74
N GLU A 500 3.09 -23.91 27.75
CA GLU A 500 3.43 -24.54 26.48
C GLU A 500 4.43 -23.70 25.67
N VAL A 501 4.23 -22.37 25.62
CA VAL A 501 5.12 -21.47 24.86
C VAL A 501 6.44 -21.27 25.60
N VAL A 502 6.41 -21.11 26.92
CA VAL A 502 7.62 -20.97 27.76
C VAL A 502 8.48 -22.23 27.67
N GLU A 503 7.91 -23.42 27.82
CA GLU A 503 8.64 -24.69 27.69
C GLU A 503 9.26 -24.85 26.30
N ALA A 504 8.51 -24.51 25.24
CA ALA A 504 9.01 -24.55 23.88
C ALA A 504 10.18 -23.58 23.67
N LEU A 505 10.04 -22.31 24.06
CA LEU A 505 11.11 -21.32 23.94
C LEU A 505 12.32 -21.67 24.80
N ALA A 506 12.11 -22.21 26.01
CA ALA A 506 13.18 -22.64 26.91
C ALA A 506 13.98 -23.81 26.33
N GLY A 507 13.35 -24.66 25.51
CA GLY A 507 14.05 -25.69 24.74
C GLY A 507 15.05 -25.15 23.71
N TYR A 508 14.89 -23.90 23.27
CA TYR A 508 15.77 -23.26 22.29
C TYR A 508 16.74 -22.25 22.90
N PHE A 509 16.27 -21.37 23.77
CA PHE A 509 17.07 -20.28 24.36
C PHE A 509 17.56 -20.58 25.79
N GLY A 510 17.07 -21.64 26.41
CA GLY A 510 17.28 -21.92 27.84
C GLY A 510 16.23 -21.23 28.73
N ALA A 511 15.91 -21.87 29.85
CA ALA A 511 14.84 -21.40 30.74
C ALA A 511 15.14 -20.04 31.38
N GLU A 512 16.38 -19.82 31.83
CA GLU A 512 16.79 -18.57 32.48
C GLU A 512 16.71 -17.37 31.52
N ALA A 513 17.17 -17.57 30.28
CA ALA A 513 17.08 -16.60 29.21
C ALA A 513 15.65 -16.17 28.89
N VAL A 514 14.73 -17.14 28.80
CA VAL A 514 13.31 -16.87 28.53
C VAL A 514 12.71 -16.03 29.66
N GLU A 515 13.05 -16.35 30.91
CA GLU A 515 12.60 -15.60 32.08
C GLU A 515 13.19 -14.18 32.15
N GLU A 516 14.45 -13.98 31.73
CA GLU A 516 15.08 -12.65 31.70
C GLU A 516 14.55 -11.72 30.60
N ALA A 517 14.04 -12.27 29.50
CA ALA A 517 13.58 -11.48 28.36
C ALA A 517 12.15 -10.96 28.55
N ILE A 518 11.24 -11.76 29.12
CA ILE A 518 9.82 -11.42 29.32
C ILE A 518 9.60 -9.98 29.83
N PRO A 519 10.36 -9.47 30.81
CA PRO A 519 10.13 -8.14 31.34
C PRO A 519 10.30 -6.97 30.36
N ILE A 520 11.06 -7.14 29.27
CA ILE A 520 11.37 -6.06 28.32
C ILE A 520 10.79 -6.27 26.91
N VAL A 521 10.27 -7.47 26.58
CA VAL A 521 9.68 -7.77 25.25
C VAL A 521 8.58 -6.77 24.86
N GLY A 522 7.79 -6.30 25.84
CA GLY A 522 6.68 -5.37 25.59
C GLY A 522 7.09 -3.99 25.08
N TRP A 523 8.33 -3.53 25.30
CA TRP A 523 8.76 -2.18 24.94
C TRP A 523 8.77 -1.95 23.44
N ALA A 524 9.37 -2.90 22.72
CA ALA A 524 9.52 -2.90 21.27
C ALA A 524 8.18 -2.68 20.56
N MET A 525 7.16 -3.44 20.97
CA MET A 525 5.82 -3.34 20.38
C MET A 525 5.03 -2.14 20.89
N LYS A 526 5.24 -1.66 22.12
CA LYS A 526 4.60 -0.43 22.61
C LYS A 526 5.08 0.80 21.86
N VAL A 527 6.39 0.93 21.60
CA VAL A 527 6.93 2.02 20.78
C VAL A 527 6.33 1.95 19.37
N LEU A 528 6.30 0.77 18.75
CA LEU A 528 5.66 0.55 17.46
C LEU A 528 4.16 0.90 17.47
N ALA A 529 3.44 0.55 18.53
CA ALA A 529 2.02 0.86 18.68
C ALA A 529 1.79 2.38 18.80
N MET A 530 2.69 3.11 19.46
CA MET A 530 2.66 4.57 19.54
C MET A 530 2.95 5.22 18.19
N GLU A 531 3.80 4.58 17.37
CA GLU A 531 4.00 4.95 15.96
C GLU A 531 2.79 4.61 15.08
N ALA A 532 1.84 3.78 15.51
CA ALA A 532 0.70 3.36 14.69
C ALA A 532 -0.41 4.42 14.55
N SER A 533 -0.10 5.68 14.85
CA SER A 533 -0.95 6.81 14.48
C SER A 533 -0.96 6.96 12.95
N VAL A 534 -2.11 7.41 12.41
CA VAL A 534 -2.41 7.41 10.97
C VAL A 534 -1.33 8.11 10.12
N GLU A 535 -0.52 8.99 10.68
CA GLU A 535 0.54 9.71 9.94
C GLU A 535 1.82 8.89 9.66
N GLN A 536 2.01 7.70 10.26
CA GLN A 536 3.36 7.12 10.47
C GLN A 536 3.54 5.66 10.03
N LEU A 537 2.51 5.01 9.48
CA LEU A 537 2.52 3.56 9.23
C LEU A 537 3.47 3.08 8.13
N ALA A 538 4.05 3.93 7.30
CA ALA A 538 4.74 3.45 6.10
C ALA A 538 6.23 3.13 6.27
N GLN A 539 6.61 2.34 7.29
CA GLN A 539 8.00 1.88 7.52
C GLN A 539 8.03 0.44 8.10
N THR A 540 8.39 -0.55 7.25
CA THR A 540 8.41 -2.04 7.45
C THR A 540 7.37 -2.68 8.34
N VAL A 541 7.51 -2.67 9.67
CA VAL A 541 6.50 -3.30 10.54
C VAL A 541 5.19 -2.51 10.49
N GLY A 542 5.28 -1.18 10.33
CA GLY A 542 4.10 -0.37 10.01
C GLY A 542 3.48 -0.75 8.66
N GLU A 543 4.29 -1.06 7.63
CA GLU A 543 3.79 -1.48 6.31
C GLU A 543 3.09 -2.84 6.41
N VAL A 544 3.58 -3.75 7.27
CA VAL A 544 2.93 -5.02 7.60
C VAL A 544 1.57 -4.77 8.26
N ILE A 545 1.53 -3.92 9.29
CA ILE A 545 0.30 -3.66 10.05
C ILE A 545 -0.72 -2.88 9.21
N GLY A 546 -0.27 -1.93 8.39
CA GLY A 546 -1.10 -1.15 7.46
C GLY A 546 -1.51 -1.89 6.19
N SER A 547 -0.97 -3.09 5.94
CA SER A 547 -1.39 -3.97 4.84
C SER A 547 -2.71 -4.66 5.15
N PRO A 548 -3.45 -5.13 4.12
CA PRO A 548 -4.53 -6.07 4.35
C PRO A 548 -4.03 -7.34 5.01
N ARG A 549 -4.81 -7.84 5.97
CA ARG A 549 -4.58 -9.13 6.64
C ARG A 549 -4.59 -10.30 5.66
N ILE A 550 -5.30 -10.21 4.54
CA ILE A 550 -5.33 -11.21 3.47
C ILE A 550 -5.07 -10.54 2.12
N VAL A 551 -4.04 -11.01 1.42
CA VAL A 551 -3.78 -10.67 0.01
C VAL A 551 -4.32 -11.80 -0.88
N GLU A 552 -5.16 -11.46 -1.86
CA GLU A 552 -5.76 -12.43 -2.78
C GLU A 552 -5.04 -12.45 -4.13
N PHE A 553 -4.80 -13.65 -4.66
CA PHE A 553 -4.34 -13.86 -6.03
C PHE A 553 -5.30 -14.80 -6.74
N ASP A 554 -5.86 -14.34 -7.85
CA ASP A 554 -6.81 -15.08 -8.64
C ASP A 554 -6.12 -15.69 -9.87
N LEU A 555 -6.21 -17.01 -10.01
CA LEU A 555 -5.77 -17.77 -11.15
C LEU A 555 -7.01 -18.17 -11.95
N SER A 556 -7.04 -17.84 -13.23
CA SER A 556 -8.13 -18.21 -14.13
C SER A 556 -7.66 -19.30 -15.10
N VAL A 557 -8.49 -20.32 -15.30
CA VAL A 557 -8.27 -21.31 -16.35
C VAL A 557 -8.58 -20.65 -17.71
N THR A 558 -7.74 -20.87 -18.72
CA THR A 558 -7.78 -20.19 -20.02
C THR A 558 -7.74 -21.18 -21.20
N MET A 559 -8.25 -20.76 -22.37
CA MET A 559 -8.38 -21.47 -23.65
C MET A 559 -7.84 -20.61 -24.82
N ASN A 560 -7.80 -21.14 -26.04
CA ASN A 560 -7.44 -20.34 -27.22
C ASN A 560 -8.66 -19.70 -27.90
N ALA A 561 -8.44 -18.60 -28.61
CA ALA A 561 -9.41 -17.83 -29.35
C ALA A 561 -8.92 -17.46 -30.76
N GLN A 562 -9.87 -17.22 -31.66
CA GLN A 562 -9.66 -16.69 -33.00
C GLN A 562 -10.64 -15.53 -33.24
N ILE A 563 -10.12 -14.30 -33.34
CA ILE A 563 -10.91 -13.08 -33.48
C ILE A 563 -10.76 -12.52 -34.88
N THR A 564 -11.86 -12.26 -35.57
CA THR A 564 -11.86 -11.72 -36.94
C THR A 564 -12.33 -10.26 -36.93
N LEU A 565 -11.49 -9.36 -37.42
CA LEU A 565 -11.79 -7.94 -37.60
C LEU A 565 -12.30 -7.70 -39.02
N GLN A 566 -13.32 -6.86 -39.18
CA GLN A 566 -13.86 -6.44 -40.46
C GLN A 566 -14.09 -4.91 -40.47
N PRO A 567 -13.94 -4.22 -41.59
CA PRO A 567 -14.16 -2.78 -41.64
C PRO A 567 -15.65 -2.44 -41.52
N ASN A 568 -15.97 -1.38 -40.77
CA ASN A 568 -17.35 -0.97 -40.53
C ASN A 568 -17.97 -0.38 -41.83
N PRO A 569 -19.08 -0.94 -42.35
CA PRO A 569 -19.71 -0.47 -43.57
C PRO A 569 -20.20 0.98 -43.49
N ALA A 570 -20.58 1.47 -42.31
CA ALA A 570 -21.11 2.81 -42.09
C ALA A 570 -20.03 3.91 -42.13
N THR A 571 -18.75 3.56 -41.98
CA THR A 571 -17.62 4.50 -42.07
C THR A 571 -16.80 4.31 -43.34
N GLY A 572 -17.42 3.80 -44.41
CA GLY A 572 -16.81 3.69 -45.74
C GLY A 572 -16.35 2.28 -46.14
N GLY A 573 -16.48 1.27 -45.27
CA GLY A 573 -16.23 -0.14 -45.63
C GLY A 573 -14.76 -0.51 -45.86
N GLU A 574 -13.81 0.33 -45.44
CA GLU A 574 -12.37 0.08 -45.49
C GLU A 574 -11.74 0.35 -44.11
N PHE A 575 -10.65 -0.35 -43.78
CA PHE A 575 -9.86 -0.03 -42.59
C PHE A 575 -9.13 1.32 -42.76
N PRO A 576 -8.71 2.00 -41.68
CA PRO A 576 -7.96 3.25 -41.80
C PRO A 576 -6.71 3.05 -42.67
N ALA A 577 -6.58 3.85 -43.73
CA ALA A 577 -5.55 3.65 -44.75
C ALA A 577 -4.11 3.79 -44.23
N THR A 578 -3.93 4.49 -43.12
CA THR A 578 -2.65 4.65 -42.43
C THR A 578 -2.38 3.58 -41.37
N ALA A 579 -3.35 2.71 -41.06
CA ALA A 579 -3.21 1.70 -40.02
C ALA A 579 -2.14 0.66 -40.36
N THR A 580 -1.18 0.50 -39.46
CA THR A 580 -0.09 -0.48 -39.56
C THR A 580 -0.11 -1.51 -38.42
N SER A 581 -0.91 -1.28 -37.38
CA SER A 581 -1.07 -2.21 -36.27
C SER A 581 -2.47 -2.11 -35.64
N PHE A 582 -2.80 -3.08 -34.79
CA PHE A 582 -4.04 -3.08 -34.03
C PHE A 582 -3.86 -3.70 -32.66
N THR A 583 -4.81 -3.40 -31.78
CA THR A 583 -4.93 -3.93 -30.42
C THR A 583 -6.35 -4.44 -30.23
N ILE A 584 -6.52 -5.61 -29.63
CA ILE A 584 -7.80 -6.18 -29.21
C ILE A 584 -7.79 -6.29 -27.67
N THR A 585 -8.75 -5.64 -27.02
CA THR A 585 -8.95 -5.65 -25.57
C THR A 585 -10.18 -6.50 -25.25
N ALA A 586 -10.00 -7.60 -24.52
CA ALA A 586 -11.08 -8.46 -24.03
C ALA A 586 -11.43 -8.09 -22.59
N GLN A 587 -12.71 -7.82 -22.33
CA GLN A 587 -13.26 -7.50 -21.02
C GLN A 587 -14.17 -8.63 -20.56
N TYR A 588 -13.82 -9.30 -19.46
CA TYR A 588 -14.56 -10.44 -18.93
C TYR A 588 -15.56 -10.04 -17.83
N SER A 589 -16.60 -10.85 -17.63
CA SER A 589 -17.63 -10.65 -16.61
C SER A 589 -17.09 -10.62 -15.16
N ASP A 590 -15.89 -11.15 -14.93
CA ASP A 590 -15.20 -11.14 -13.63
C ASP A 590 -14.33 -9.88 -13.39
N SER A 591 -14.48 -8.86 -14.23
CA SER A 591 -13.76 -7.56 -14.18
C SER A 591 -12.26 -7.63 -14.53
N THR A 592 -11.80 -8.70 -15.20
CA THR A 592 -10.44 -8.77 -15.74
C THR A 592 -10.38 -8.32 -17.21
N THR A 593 -9.28 -7.66 -17.60
CA THR A 593 -9.05 -7.22 -18.99
C THR A 593 -7.78 -7.86 -19.54
N ARG A 594 -7.82 -8.34 -20.78
CA ARG A 594 -6.65 -8.88 -21.51
C ARG A 594 -6.48 -8.11 -22.81
N VAL A 595 -5.24 -7.98 -23.27
CA VAL A 595 -4.93 -7.20 -24.48
C VAL A 595 -4.06 -8.03 -25.43
N PHE A 596 -4.40 -8.02 -26.72
CA PHE A 596 -3.66 -8.65 -27.81
C PHE A 596 -3.22 -7.59 -28.81
N HIS A 597 -1.96 -7.63 -29.26
CA HIS A 597 -1.43 -6.71 -30.28
C HIS A 597 -1.11 -7.46 -31.57
N GLY A 598 -1.43 -6.85 -32.71
CA GLY A 598 -1.16 -7.41 -34.04
C GLY A 598 -0.68 -6.35 -35.02
N LYS A 599 -0.02 -6.80 -36.11
CA LYS A 599 0.40 -5.94 -37.22
C LYS A 599 -0.60 -6.02 -38.37
N ILE A 600 -0.72 -4.92 -39.11
CA ILE A 600 -1.50 -4.83 -40.34
C ILE A 600 -0.49 -4.69 -41.49
N GLU A 601 -0.25 -5.80 -42.19
CA GLU A 601 0.66 -5.81 -43.36
C GLU A 601 0.05 -5.09 -44.57
N ASP A 602 -1.28 -5.14 -44.70
CA ASP A 602 -2.05 -4.45 -45.75
C ASP A 602 -3.43 -4.02 -45.21
N ALA A 603 -3.66 -2.71 -45.10
CA ALA A 603 -4.93 -2.14 -44.61
C ALA A 603 -6.10 -2.28 -45.62
N LYS A 604 -5.86 -2.80 -46.83
CA LYS A 604 -6.90 -2.99 -47.87
C LYS A 604 -7.56 -4.37 -47.84
N VAL A 605 -7.21 -5.24 -46.91
CA VAL A 605 -7.80 -6.57 -46.79
C VAL A 605 -9.26 -6.50 -46.30
N ALA A 606 -10.08 -7.45 -46.75
CA ALA A 606 -11.50 -7.51 -46.37
C ALA A 606 -11.71 -7.90 -44.88
N SER A 607 -10.75 -8.57 -44.27
CA SER A 607 -10.77 -8.94 -42.85
C SER A 607 -9.36 -9.26 -42.35
N ILE A 608 -9.15 -9.11 -41.05
CA ILE A 608 -7.90 -9.48 -40.36
C ILE A 608 -8.23 -10.52 -39.29
N THR A 609 -7.53 -11.64 -39.27
CA THR A 609 -7.73 -12.69 -38.25
C THR A 609 -6.59 -12.66 -37.23
N ALA A 610 -6.94 -12.60 -35.96
CA ALA A 610 -6.04 -12.63 -34.82
C ALA A 610 -6.24 -13.94 -34.04
N ASP A 611 -5.23 -14.80 -34.04
CA ASP A 611 -5.20 -16.00 -33.20
C ASP A 611 -4.68 -15.61 -31.80
N TRP A 612 -5.57 -15.63 -30.81
CA TRP A 612 -5.29 -15.20 -29.45
C TRP A 612 -5.23 -16.40 -28.52
N GLN A 613 -4.05 -16.70 -27.99
CA GLN A 613 -3.88 -17.85 -27.08
C GLN A 613 -4.14 -17.46 -25.62
N GLN A 614 -4.59 -18.42 -24.81
CA GLN A 614 -4.72 -18.29 -23.35
C GLN A 614 -5.72 -17.22 -22.85
N ILE A 615 -6.89 -17.09 -23.49
CA ILE A 615 -8.03 -16.30 -22.98
C ILE A 615 -8.77 -17.01 -21.84
N PRO A 616 -9.14 -16.35 -20.71
CA PRO A 616 -9.95 -16.94 -19.64
C PRO A 616 -11.16 -17.77 -20.11
N VAL A 617 -11.54 -18.81 -19.36
CA VAL A 617 -12.71 -19.67 -19.61
C VAL A 617 -13.81 -19.34 -18.61
N GLY A 618 -15.04 -19.23 -19.08
CA GLY A 618 -16.23 -19.02 -18.25
C GLY A 618 -16.69 -17.56 -18.23
N GLY A 619 -17.95 -17.36 -17.87
CA GLY A 619 -18.60 -16.04 -17.85
C GLY A 619 -18.94 -15.50 -19.25
N THR A 620 -18.98 -14.17 -19.37
CA THR A 620 -19.15 -13.46 -20.65
C THR A 620 -17.95 -12.57 -20.95
N VAL A 621 -17.73 -12.24 -22.23
CA VAL A 621 -16.62 -11.42 -22.73
C VAL A 621 -17.10 -10.42 -23.79
N GLN A 622 -16.64 -9.17 -23.71
CA GLN A 622 -16.74 -8.19 -24.78
C GLN A 622 -15.35 -7.88 -25.34
N LEU A 623 -15.23 -7.71 -26.65
CA LEU A 623 -13.98 -7.44 -27.34
C LEU A 623 -14.01 -6.04 -27.94
N ILE A 624 -13.02 -5.22 -27.61
CA ILE A 624 -12.83 -3.85 -28.11
C ILE A 624 -11.58 -3.85 -28.98
N VAL A 625 -11.61 -3.14 -30.09
CA VAL A 625 -10.53 -3.09 -31.07
C VAL A 625 -10.06 -1.65 -31.23
N ALA A 626 -8.76 -1.44 -31.31
CA ALA A 626 -8.15 -0.17 -31.71
C ALA A 626 -7.12 -0.44 -32.82
N MET A 627 -6.99 0.45 -33.79
CA MET A 627 -6.01 0.38 -34.88
C MET A 627 -5.08 1.58 -34.79
N PHE A 628 -3.80 1.39 -35.12
CA PHE A 628 -2.77 2.42 -35.02
C PHE A 628 -1.95 2.53 -36.31
N ASP A 629 -1.44 3.72 -36.62
CA ASP A 629 -0.52 3.94 -37.74
C ASP A 629 0.97 3.65 -37.39
N HIS A 630 1.87 3.90 -38.34
CA HIS A 630 3.31 3.60 -38.19
C HIS A 630 4.01 4.41 -37.09
N ASN A 631 3.38 5.49 -36.63
CA ASN A 631 3.86 6.33 -35.53
C ASN A 631 3.12 6.00 -34.21
N GLY A 632 2.26 4.99 -34.20
CA GLY A 632 1.47 4.59 -33.04
C GLY A 632 0.22 5.46 -32.81
N TRP A 633 -0.22 6.25 -33.79
CA TRP A 633 -1.45 7.03 -33.66
C TRP A 633 -2.65 6.13 -33.78
N GLY A 634 -3.56 6.16 -32.82
CA GLY A 634 -4.90 5.60 -33.02
C GLY A 634 -5.44 6.17 -34.31
N VAL A 635 -5.92 5.31 -35.20
CA VAL A 635 -6.52 5.63 -36.49
C VAL A 635 -7.81 4.84 -36.71
N GLY A 636 -8.17 3.90 -35.83
CA GLY A 636 -9.47 3.23 -35.85
C GLY A 636 -9.87 2.51 -34.57
N LYS A 637 -11.16 2.17 -34.43
CA LYS A 637 -11.74 1.46 -33.29
C LYS A 637 -12.95 0.59 -33.63
N GLY A 638 -13.20 -0.48 -32.90
CA GLY A 638 -14.33 -1.38 -33.07
C GLY A 638 -14.76 -2.04 -31.77
N MET A 639 -15.94 -2.66 -31.71
CA MET A 639 -16.40 -3.36 -30.51
C MET A 639 -17.40 -4.49 -30.84
N SER A 640 -17.33 -5.61 -30.12
CA SER A 640 -18.26 -6.73 -30.23
C SER A 640 -19.51 -6.54 -29.34
N PRO A 641 -20.60 -7.30 -29.60
CA PRO A 641 -21.60 -7.53 -28.56
C PRO A 641 -20.99 -8.32 -27.39
N MET A 642 -21.71 -8.40 -26.28
CA MET A 642 -21.37 -9.31 -25.19
C MET A 642 -21.54 -10.77 -25.64
N LEU A 643 -20.54 -11.62 -25.37
CA LEU A 643 -20.51 -13.02 -25.80
C LEU A 643 -20.34 -13.96 -24.62
N THR A 644 -20.91 -15.15 -24.65
CA THR A 644 -20.57 -16.22 -23.69
C THR A 644 -19.13 -16.69 -23.94
N ASN A 645 -18.33 -16.72 -22.90
CA ASN A 645 -16.89 -16.97 -22.97
C ASN A 645 -16.57 -18.47 -22.85
N GLU A 646 -17.01 -19.23 -23.84
CA GLU A 646 -16.84 -20.69 -23.93
C GLU A 646 -16.35 -21.12 -25.33
N ILE A 647 -15.80 -22.32 -25.44
CA ILE A 647 -15.42 -22.90 -26.74
C ILE A 647 -16.67 -23.02 -27.61
N ASN A 648 -16.70 -22.30 -28.71
CA ASN A 648 -17.85 -22.22 -29.61
C ASN A 648 -17.49 -22.53 -31.09
N GLY A 649 -16.24 -22.92 -31.37
CA GLY A 649 -15.79 -23.24 -32.73
C GLY A 649 -14.50 -24.04 -32.80
N THR A 650 -13.97 -24.17 -34.01
CA THR A 650 -12.70 -24.83 -34.31
C THR A 650 -11.83 -23.94 -35.18
N ASP A 651 -10.53 -23.90 -34.91
CA ASP A 651 -9.57 -23.22 -35.76
C ASP A 651 -9.35 -23.96 -37.10
N GLN A 652 -8.55 -23.36 -37.98
CA GLN A 652 -8.20 -23.90 -39.30
C GLN A 652 -7.44 -25.25 -39.26
N HIS A 653 -6.94 -25.68 -38.10
CA HIS A 653 -6.24 -26.96 -37.90
C HIS A 653 -7.12 -27.99 -37.15
N GLY A 654 -8.37 -27.67 -36.84
CA GLY A 654 -9.31 -28.55 -36.14
C GLY A 654 -9.21 -28.51 -34.62
N ASN A 655 -8.43 -27.60 -34.03
CA ASN A 655 -8.39 -27.42 -32.57
C ASN A 655 -9.62 -26.64 -32.11
N LYS A 656 -10.16 -27.00 -30.95
CA LYS A 656 -11.31 -26.32 -30.34
C LYS A 656 -10.88 -24.95 -29.78
N VAL A 657 -11.58 -23.87 -30.17
CA VAL A 657 -11.27 -22.48 -29.78
C VAL A 657 -12.55 -21.65 -29.60
N PHE A 658 -12.43 -20.49 -28.95
CA PHE A 658 -13.45 -19.43 -28.98
C PHE A 658 -13.33 -18.60 -30.27
N VAL A 659 -14.43 -18.30 -30.94
CA VAL A 659 -14.46 -17.57 -32.22
C VAL A 659 -15.36 -16.33 -32.11
N SER A 660 -14.90 -15.18 -32.62
CA SER A 660 -15.68 -13.93 -32.66
C SER A 660 -15.37 -13.03 -33.87
N ARG A 661 -16.29 -12.10 -34.19
CA ARG A 661 -16.20 -11.11 -35.28
C ARG A 661 -16.48 -9.69 -34.79
N ILE A 662 -15.72 -8.69 -35.27
CA ILE A 662 -15.78 -7.29 -34.81
C ILE A 662 -15.67 -6.29 -35.98
N GLU A 663 -16.56 -5.29 -36.01
CA GLU A 663 -16.51 -4.18 -36.98
C GLU A 663 -15.67 -3.00 -36.48
N VAL A 664 -14.81 -2.42 -37.34
CA VAL A 664 -13.84 -1.36 -36.99
C VAL A 664 -14.04 -0.08 -37.85
N ALA A 665 -14.18 1.07 -37.18
CA ALA A 665 -14.29 2.46 -37.70
C ALA A 665 -12.95 3.24 -37.54
N GLN A 666 -12.79 4.48 -38.05
CA GLN A 666 -11.52 5.29 -38.02
C GLN A 666 -11.45 6.42 -36.91
N GLN A 667 -10.29 6.86 -36.34
CA GLN A 667 -10.13 7.93 -35.26
C GLN A 667 -8.72 8.58 -34.92
N LEU A 668 -8.63 9.91 -34.55
CA LEU A 668 -7.70 10.77 -33.66
C LEU A 668 -6.38 11.55 -34.10
N TYR A 669 -6.05 12.68 -33.40
CA TYR A 669 -4.99 13.73 -33.69
C TYR A 669 -3.67 13.67 -32.84
N PRO A 670 -2.48 14.02 -33.38
CA PRO A 670 -1.17 13.94 -32.69
C PRO A 670 -0.76 15.13 -31.78
N LEU A 671 0.01 14.87 -30.70
CA LEU A 671 0.70 15.88 -29.86
C LEU A 671 2.20 15.97 -30.20
N ALA A 672 2.77 17.17 -30.21
CA ALA A 672 4.19 17.44 -30.48
C ALA A 672 4.71 18.61 -29.62
N ARG A 673 6.02 18.90 -29.69
CA ARG A 673 6.65 19.98 -28.90
C ARG A 673 6.09 21.38 -29.20
N ASP A 674 5.51 21.57 -30.38
CA ASP A 674 4.90 22.82 -30.84
C ASP A 674 3.37 22.85 -30.67
N THR A 675 2.77 21.78 -30.11
CA THR A 675 1.35 21.80 -29.75
C THR A 675 1.08 22.88 -28.71
N VAL A 676 -0.02 23.59 -28.86
CA VAL A 676 -0.54 24.56 -27.89
C VAL A 676 -2.01 24.25 -27.68
N TYR A 677 -2.47 24.28 -26.44
CA TYR A 677 -3.89 24.14 -26.12
C TYR A 677 -4.59 25.48 -26.36
N LEU A 678 -5.56 25.47 -27.27
CA LEU A 678 -6.31 26.64 -27.71
C LEU A 678 -7.70 26.61 -27.08
N HIS A 679 -8.13 27.74 -26.54
CA HIS A 679 -9.47 27.87 -25.98
C HIS A 679 -10.52 27.69 -27.10
N ASN A 680 -11.48 26.79 -26.86
CA ASN A 680 -12.53 26.44 -27.82
C ASN A 680 -13.88 27.02 -27.40
N GLN A 681 -14.34 26.68 -26.19
CA GLN A 681 -15.68 27.01 -25.72
C GLN A 681 -15.69 27.31 -24.21
N LEU A 682 -16.67 28.12 -23.80
CA LEU A 682 -16.91 28.51 -22.41
C LEU A 682 -18.35 28.14 -22.03
N LEU A 683 -18.53 27.42 -20.93
CA LEU A 683 -19.83 27.10 -20.39
C LEU A 683 -20.41 28.35 -19.69
N GLN A 684 -21.60 28.79 -20.09
CA GLN A 684 -22.31 29.90 -19.46
C GLN A 684 -23.77 29.55 -19.19
N TYR A 685 -24.30 30.05 -18.09
CA TYR A 685 -25.73 30.10 -17.85
C TYR A 685 -26.31 31.33 -18.56
N ALA A 686 -27.30 31.12 -19.42
CA ALA A 686 -27.95 32.19 -20.16
C ALA A 686 -29.42 32.34 -19.77
N ASP A 687 -29.86 33.59 -19.69
CA ASP A 687 -31.26 34.00 -19.53
C ASP A 687 -31.55 35.06 -20.59
N ASP A 688 -32.05 34.62 -21.76
CA ASP A 688 -32.35 35.52 -22.90
C ASP A 688 -33.82 35.94 -22.98
N GLY A 689 -34.60 35.66 -21.92
CA GLY A 689 -36.02 35.99 -21.85
C GLY A 689 -36.94 35.04 -22.64
N SER A 690 -36.39 34.08 -23.40
CA SER A 690 -37.15 33.04 -24.10
C SER A 690 -36.80 31.62 -23.66
N GLU A 691 -35.53 31.36 -23.31
CA GLU A 691 -35.07 30.11 -22.70
C GLU A 691 -33.98 30.38 -21.64
N GLN A 692 -34.04 29.66 -20.52
CA GLN A 692 -33.05 29.74 -19.43
C GLN A 692 -32.23 28.45 -19.38
N GLY A 693 -30.91 28.56 -19.25
CA GLY A 693 -30.07 27.42 -18.91
C GLY A 693 -28.62 27.44 -19.41
N TYR A 694 -27.88 26.39 -19.07
CA TYR A 694 -26.48 26.21 -19.45
C TYR A 694 -26.31 25.91 -20.93
N ARG A 695 -25.33 26.57 -21.56
CA ARG A 695 -24.90 26.34 -22.94
C ARG A 695 -23.39 26.54 -23.10
N TRP A 696 -22.77 25.72 -23.94
CA TRP A 696 -21.40 25.93 -24.38
C TRP A 696 -21.39 27.03 -25.46
N ILE A 697 -20.61 28.08 -25.21
CA ILE A 697 -20.47 29.22 -26.12
C ILE A 697 -19.08 29.18 -26.74
N SER A 698 -19.01 29.01 -28.05
CA SER A 698 -17.74 29.06 -28.78
C SER A 698 -17.12 30.46 -28.68
N ARG A 699 -15.89 30.52 -28.17
CA ARG A 699 -15.10 31.75 -28.03
C ARG A 699 -13.63 31.42 -28.21
N SER A 700 -12.88 32.25 -28.92
CA SER A 700 -11.46 32.04 -29.18
C SER A 700 -10.53 32.50 -28.05
N SER A 701 -11.06 33.17 -27.02
CA SER A 701 -10.29 33.71 -25.90
C SER A 701 -10.79 33.14 -24.57
N ALA A 702 -9.85 32.66 -23.75
CA ALA A 702 -10.10 32.24 -22.39
C ALA A 702 -10.49 33.39 -21.46
N PRO A 703 -11.16 33.10 -20.33
CA PRO A 703 -11.30 34.05 -19.23
C PRO A 703 -9.95 34.60 -18.75
N THR A 704 -10.00 35.75 -18.11
CA THR A 704 -8.84 36.60 -17.81
C THR A 704 -8.50 36.70 -16.34
N GLU A 705 -9.45 36.32 -15.50
CA GLU A 705 -9.45 36.30 -14.06
C GLU A 705 -8.46 35.26 -13.54
N THR A 706 -7.83 35.56 -12.40
CA THR A 706 -6.74 34.80 -11.79
C THR A 706 -7.02 34.57 -10.30
N ALA A 707 -6.07 34.01 -9.55
CA ALA A 707 -6.20 33.88 -8.09
C ALA A 707 -6.36 35.24 -7.38
N PHE A 708 -5.97 36.36 -8.02
CA PHE A 708 -6.22 37.71 -7.50
C PHE A 708 -7.71 38.06 -7.39
N ASP A 709 -8.54 37.46 -8.25
CA ASP A 709 -9.97 37.76 -8.33
C ASP A 709 -10.78 36.95 -7.30
N LEU A 710 -10.15 35.99 -6.61
CA LEU A 710 -10.72 35.33 -5.44
C LEU A 710 -10.74 36.28 -4.24
N ASN A 711 -11.80 36.24 -3.44
CA ASN A 711 -11.98 37.18 -2.34
C ASN A 711 -12.79 36.60 -1.20
N THR A 712 -12.28 36.77 0.02
CA THR A 712 -12.94 36.35 1.27
C THR A 712 -13.95 37.43 1.73
N GLY A 713 -15.18 37.02 2.02
CA GLY A 713 -16.16 37.76 2.80
C GLY A 713 -17.54 37.04 2.84
N PRO A 714 -18.28 37.13 3.95
CA PRO A 714 -19.54 36.39 4.19
C PRO A 714 -20.75 36.93 3.43
N GLY A 715 -20.54 37.55 2.26
CA GLY A 715 -21.60 38.09 1.41
C GLY A 715 -21.09 38.77 0.14
N GLY A 716 -22.01 39.01 -0.81
CA GLY A 716 -21.73 39.76 -2.05
C GLY A 716 -21.33 38.90 -3.26
N HIS A 717 -21.74 37.63 -3.29
CA HIS A 717 -21.54 36.70 -4.41
C HIS A 717 -20.07 36.59 -4.85
N ARG A 718 -19.19 36.10 -3.97
CA ARG A 718 -17.74 36.02 -4.20
C ARG A 718 -17.30 34.57 -4.35
N LEU A 719 -16.36 34.31 -5.27
CA LEU A 719 -15.60 33.06 -5.31
C LEU A 719 -14.42 33.18 -4.34
N GLU A 720 -14.17 32.15 -3.55
CA GLU A 720 -13.11 32.14 -2.53
C GLU A 720 -12.05 31.08 -2.80
N ALA A 721 -12.46 29.86 -3.14
CA ALA A 721 -11.57 28.75 -3.45
C ALA A 721 -12.17 27.86 -4.54
N LEU A 722 -11.30 27.15 -5.28
CA LEU A 722 -11.66 26.19 -6.32
C LEU A 722 -11.00 24.87 -5.97
N ASP A 723 -11.80 23.81 -5.79
CA ASP A 723 -11.36 22.64 -5.03
C ASP A 723 -10.99 21.46 -5.95
N SER A 724 -11.93 20.94 -6.72
CA SER A 724 -11.71 19.74 -7.55
C SER A 724 -12.50 19.77 -8.85
N LEU A 725 -11.98 19.06 -9.86
CA LEU A 725 -12.61 18.83 -11.16
C LEU A 725 -12.35 17.39 -11.59
N SER A 726 -13.41 16.65 -11.92
CA SER A 726 -13.34 15.28 -12.43
C SER A 726 -14.33 15.11 -13.58
N LEU A 727 -14.09 14.11 -14.44
CA LEU A 727 -14.96 13.81 -15.58
C LEU A 727 -15.33 12.32 -15.66
N CYS A 728 -16.49 12.04 -16.24
CA CYS A 728 -16.91 10.71 -16.65
C CYS A 728 -17.13 10.73 -18.16
N ASP A 729 -16.31 9.99 -18.92
CA ASP A 729 -16.43 9.91 -20.37
C ASP A 729 -17.75 9.23 -20.74
N ASP A 730 -18.07 8.08 -20.15
CA ASP A 730 -19.26 7.27 -20.50
C ASP A 730 -20.58 8.03 -20.35
N LEU A 731 -20.68 8.92 -19.37
CA LEU A 731 -21.87 9.75 -19.15
C LEU A 731 -21.76 11.15 -19.78
N GLY A 732 -20.59 11.52 -20.28
CA GLY A 732 -20.34 12.84 -20.87
C GLY A 732 -20.57 14.00 -19.88
N LEU A 733 -20.20 13.82 -18.61
CA LEU A 733 -20.42 14.80 -17.54
C LEU A 733 -19.13 15.14 -16.77
N LEU A 734 -19.12 16.35 -16.21
CA LEU A 734 -18.12 16.87 -15.28
C LEU A 734 -18.74 16.93 -13.88
N GLY A 735 -17.94 16.65 -12.86
CA GLY A 735 -18.23 16.95 -11.45
C GLY A 735 -17.15 17.86 -10.89
N TYR A 736 -17.53 18.94 -10.21
CA TYR A 736 -16.60 19.90 -9.64
C TYR A 736 -17.09 20.54 -8.35
N SER A 737 -16.15 21.04 -7.54
CA SER A 737 -16.41 21.68 -6.25
C SER A 737 -15.65 23.00 -6.08
N TRP A 738 -16.23 23.90 -5.29
CA TRP A 738 -15.68 25.23 -5.01
C TRP A 738 -16.26 25.82 -3.72
N GLN A 739 -15.64 26.90 -3.24
CA GLN A 739 -16.11 27.72 -2.12
C GLN A 739 -16.59 29.09 -2.60
N ALA A 740 -17.76 29.52 -2.14
CA ALA A 740 -18.31 30.84 -2.46
C ALA A 740 -19.33 31.34 -1.43
N SER A 741 -19.54 32.66 -1.40
CA SER A 741 -20.73 33.30 -0.82
C SER A 741 -21.83 33.47 -1.87
N GLY A 742 -23.07 33.72 -1.43
CA GLY A 742 -24.21 33.88 -2.35
C GLY A 742 -24.58 32.56 -3.06
N LEU A 743 -24.40 31.43 -2.38
CA LEU A 743 -24.81 30.11 -2.86
C LEU A 743 -26.30 29.83 -2.67
N ASN A 744 -26.96 30.60 -1.80
CA ASN A 744 -28.37 30.45 -1.42
C ASN A 744 -28.73 29.04 -0.90
N ILE A 745 -27.81 28.41 -0.15
CA ILE A 745 -27.98 27.11 0.51
C ILE A 745 -27.65 27.22 2.00
N PRO A 746 -28.23 26.37 2.87
CA PRO A 746 -27.85 26.31 4.28
C PRO A 746 -26.48 25.65 4.47
N PRO A 747 -25.74 25.99 5.54
CA PRO A 747 -24.72 25.12 6.10
C PRO A 747 -25.31 23.75 6.48
N GLN A 748 -24.51 22.69 6.44
CA GLN A 748 -24.95 21.31 6.74
C GLN A 748 -25.67 21.13 8.09
N ASP A 749 -25.35 21.94 9.09
CA ASP A 749 -25.87 21.88 10.47
C ASP A 749 -27.03 22.85 10.74
N GLN A 750 -27.50 23.59 9.73
CA GLN A 750 -28.49 24.64 9.88
C GLN A 750 -29.62 24.53 8.84
N SER A 751 -30.81 25.03 9.19
CA SER A 751 -32.01 24.93 8.34
C SER A 751 -32.26 26.18 7.47
N ALA A 752 -31.60 27.29 7.77
CA ALA A 752 -31.77 28.56 7.05
C ALA A 752 -30.55 28.84 6.16
N PRO A 753 -30.74 29.27 4.90
CA PRO A 753 -29.65 29.77 4.07
C PRO A 753 -28.92 30.93 4.75
N LEU A 754 -27.59 30.92 4.65
CA LEU A 754 -26.74 32.02 5.07
C LEU A 754 -25.97 32.54 3.86
N GLU A 755 -25.67 33.84 3.85
CA GLU A 755 -24.80 34.46 2.84
C GLU A 755 -23.30 34.15 3.06
N THR A 756 -22.98 33.38 4.10
CA THR A 756 -21.62 32.96 4.47
C THR A 756 -20.96 32.13 3.37
N GLU A 757 -19.62 32.08 3.37
CA GLU A 757 -18.91 31.22 2.43
C GLU A 757 -19.05 29.76 2.82
N LEU A 758 -19.39 28.93 1.83
CA LEU A 758 -19.51 27.49 1.99
C LEU A 758 -18.88 26.79 0.79
N HIS A 759 -18.30 25.62 1.02
CA HIS A 759 -17.95 24.70 -0.05
C HIS A 759 -19.20 24.00 -0.59
N THR A 760 -19.28 23.84 -1.90
CA THR A 760 -20.38 23.18 -2.59
C THR A 760 -19.85 22.37 -3.79
N MET A 761 -20.75 21.64 -4.45
CA MET A 761 -20.43 20.82 -5.62
C MET A 761 -21.56 20.80 -6.65
N GLN A 762 -21.21 20.47 -7.89
CA GLN A 762 -22.10 20.45 -9.03
C GLN A 762 -21.71 19.40 -10.08
N ASN A 763 -22.71 18.89 -10.79
CA ASN A 763 -22.52 18.19 -12.06
C ASN A 763 -23.01 19.03 -13.23
N ILE A 764 -22.36 18.85 -14.40
CA ILE A 764 -22.81 19.43 -15.67
C ILE A 764 -22.42 18.55 -16.85
N GLY A 765 -23.23 18.51 -17.91
CA GLY A 765 -22.91 17.78 -19.14
C GLY A 765 -21.88 18.54 -20.00
N PHE A 766 -20.86 17.85 -20.50
CA PHE A 766 -19.92 18.43 -21.46
C PHE A 766 -20.11 17.90 -22.88
N ARG A 767 -20.65 16.69 -23.06
CA ARG A 767 -20.94 16.14 -24.40
C ARG A 767 -22.17 15.22 -24.41
N PRO A 768 -23.00 15.26 -25.47
CA PRO A 768 -24.15 14.37 -25.59
C PRO A 768 -23.76 12.90 -25.75
N ILE A 769 -24.46 12.02 -25.03
CA ILE A 769 -24.36 10.56 -25.19
C ILE A 769 -25.49 9.97 -26.06
N HIS A 770 -26.53 10.77 -26.38
CA HIS A 770 -27.63 10.41 -27.28
C HIS A 770 -27.84 11.49 -28.36
N SER A 771 -27.87 11.09 -29.64
CA SER A 771 -27.78 11.99 -30.81
C SER A 771 -28.99 12.92 -31.02
N ALA A 772 -30.12 12.67 -30.37
CA ALA A 772 -31.38 13.38 -30.62
C ALA A 772 -31.58 14.70 -29.84
N LEU A 773 -30.70 15.07 -28.89
CA LEU A 773 -30.97 16.13 -27.90
C LEU A 773 -29.77 17.08 -27.61
N ALA A 774 -28.97 17.42 -28.62
CA ALA A 774 -27.66 18.08 -28.46
C ALA A 774 -27.70 19.51 -27.86
N GLU A 775 -28.74 20.31 -28.08
CA GLU A 775 -28.73 21.76 -27.77
C GLU A 775 -28.92 22.10 -26.28
N ARG A 776 -29.54 21.23 -25.48
CA ARG A 776 -29.74 21.41 -24.03
C ARG A 776 -28.90 20.46 -23.17
N TRP A 777 -27.90 19.83 -23.78
CA TRP A 777 -27.17 18.75 -23.12
C TRP A 777 -26.47 19.12 -21.81
N PRO A 778 -25.85 20.31 -21.65
CA PRO A 778 -25.20 20.63 -20.38
C PRO A 778 -26.14 20.53 -19.17
N GLN A 779 -27.41 20.88 -19.35
CA GLN A 779 -28.43 20.84 -18.32
C GLN A 779 -28.93 19.41 -18.03
N ALA A 780 -28.79 18.49 -18.99
CA ALA A 780 -29.21 17.09 -18.81
C ALA A 780 -28.51 16.44 -17.61
N SER A 781 -27.26 16.82 -17.36
CA SER A 781 -26.46 16.34 -16.24
C SER A 781 -26.32 17.31 -15.07
N PHE A 782 -27.13 18.37 -15.03
CA PHE A 782 -27.10 19.33 -13.94
C PHE A 782 -27.52 18.68 -12.62
N MET A 783 -26.68 18.81 -11.59
CA MET A 783 -26.99 18.45 -10.21
C MET A 783 -26.32 19.40 -9.21
N THR A 784 -26.93 19.64 -8.04
CA THR A 784 -26.41 20.57 -7.03
C THR A 784 -26.53 20.04 -5.60
N ALA A 785 -25.59 20.41 -4.74
CA ALA A 785 -25.66 20.06 -3.32
C ALA A 785 -26.79 20.86 -2.61
N PRO A 786 -27.63 20.20 -1.79
CA PRO A 786 -28.71 20.88 -1.05
C PRO A 786 -28.23 21.71 0.15
N VAL A 787 -27.01 21.45 0.65
CA VAL A 787 -26.35 22.19 1.74
C VAL A 787 -24.87 22.40 1.41
N GLY A 788 -24.23 23.34 2.09
CA GLY A 788 -22.80 23.63 1.96
C GLY A 788 -21.96 23.09 3.12
N TYR A 789 -20.69 22.80 2.83
CA TYR A 789 -19.70 22.30 3.78
C TYR A 789 -18.74 23.40 4.26
N SER A 790 -18.15 23.22 5.43
CA SER A 790 -17.05 24.05 5.93
C SER A 790 -15.67 23.66 5.40
N LYS A 791 -15.58 22.52 4.70
CA LYS A 791 -14.36 21.98 4.09
C LYS A 791 -14.66 21.48 2.68
N ALA A 792 -13.66 21.44 1.82
CA ALA A 792 -13.78 21.04 0.43
C ALA A 792 -14.18 19.57 0.25
N PRO A 793 -15.33 19.26 -0.40
CA PRO A 793 -15.59 17.92 -0.92
C PRO A 793 -14.74 17.68 -2.19
N LEU A 794 -14.27 16.45 -2.38
CA LEU A 794 -13.50 16.08 -3.57
C LEU A 794 -14.32 15.20 -4.51
N MET A 795 -14.38 15.57 -5.78
CA MET A 795 -15.06 14.80 -6.83
C MET A 795 -14.12 13.77 -7.44
N VAL A 796 -14.55 12.51 -7.54
CA VAL A 796 -13.75 11.44 -8.17
C VAL A 796 -14.64 10.51 -8.98
N TYR A 797 -14.64 10.72 -10.29
CA TYR A 797 -15.54 10.04 -11.22
C TYR A 797 -14.80 9.00 -12.04
N MET A 798 -15.35 7.79 -12.09
CA MET A 798 -14.84 6.75 -12.95
C MET A 798 -15.04 7.17 -14.40
N ARG A 799 -13.94 7.19 -15.16
CA ARG A 799 -13.96 7.62 -16.55
C ARG A 799 -14.84 6.74 -17.42
N THR A 800 -14.69 5.42 -17.27
CA THR A 800 -15.46 4.39 -17.99
C THR A 800 -15.86 3.27 -17.04
N ALA A 801 -17.10 2.77 -17.12
CA ALA A 801 -17.64 1.74 -16.24
C ALA A 801 -16.86 0.42 -16.37
N GLY A 802 -16.68 -0.28 -15.24
CA GLY A 802 -16.00 -1.58 -15.15
C GLY A 802 -16.89 -2.80 -15.40
N GLN A 803 -18.20 -2.64 -15.63
CA GLN A 803 -19.13 -3.73 -15.94
C GLN A 803 -20.18 -3.32 -16.99
N LEU A 804 -20.70 -4.35 -17.64
CA LEU A 804 -21.37 -4.37 -18.95
C LEU A 804 -22.88 -4.62 -18.86
N ASP A 805 -23.48 -4.42 -17.69
CA ASP A 805 -24.93 -4.38 -17.58
C ASP A 805 -25.38 -2.95 -17.87
N ALA A 806 -26.36 -2.80 -18.77
CA ALA A 806 -27.03 -1.51 -19.00
C ALA A 806 -27.65 -0.93 -17.70
N ASP A 807 -27.75 -1.76 -16.65
CA ASP A 807 -28.31 -1.45 -15.33
C ASP A 807 -27.25 -1.06 -14.27
N ASP A 808 -25.93 -1.12 -14.53
CA ASP A 808 -24.88 -0.66 -13.59
C ASP A 808 -24.07 0.52 -14.17
N PRO A 809 -24.47 1.78 -13.93
CA PRO A 809 -23.81 2.97 -14.49
C PRO A 809 -22.37 3.16 -13.97
N PRO A 810 -21.51 3.91 -14.68
CA PRO A 810 -20.16 4.21 -14.20
C PRO A 810 -20.20 4.87 -12.84
N ARG A 811 -19.37 4.37 -11.93
CA ARG A 811 -19.39 4.76 -10.53
C ARG A 811 -18.83 6.18 -10.36
N CYS A 812 -19.66 7.08 -9.88
CA CYS A 812 -19.29 8.46 -9.56
C CYS A 812 -19.32 8.63 -8.04
N PHE A 813 -18.32 9.32 -7.49
CA PHE A 813 -18.21 9.50 -6.04
C PHE A 813 -17.86 10.94 -5.66
N PHE A 814 -18.18 11.31 -4.43
CA PHE A 814 -17.56 12.42 -3.75
C PHE A 814 -16.99 11.97 -2.41
N LEU A 815 -15.89 12.58 -1.98
CA LEU A 815 -15.37 12.44 -0.62
C LEU A 815 -16.12 13.41 0.29
N ASP A 816 -16.81 12.88 1.28
CA ASP A 816 -17.47 13.65 2.33
C ASP A 816 -16.40 14.25 3.29
N PRO A 817 -16.27 15.58 3.36
CA PRO A 817 -15.20 16.22 4.11
C PRO A 817 -15.55 16.43 5.59
N SER A 818 -16.77 16.07 6.02
CA SER A 818 -17.23 16.23 7.40
C SER A 818 -16.46 15.33 8.38
N GLY A 819 -16.06 14.15 7.94
CA GLY A 819 -15.46 13.12 8.78
C GLY A 819 -16.47 12.45 9.73
N ASP A 820 -16.18 11.23 10.17
CA ASP A 820 -16.96 10.54 11.20
C ASP A 820 -16.40 10.80 12.61
N SER A 821 -17.08 10.28 13.65
CA SER A 821 -16.63 10.40 15.05
C SER A 821 -15.30 9.69 15.35
N THR A 822 -14.82 8.86 14.42
CA THR A 822 -13.55 8.15 14.48
C THR A 822 -12.47 8.77 13.58
N GLY A 823 -12.75 9.91 12.93
CA GLY A 823 -11.82 10.62 12.06
C GLY A 823 -11.78 10.13 10.60
N GLY A 824 -12.67 9.23 10.19
CA GLY A 824 -12.72 8.68 8.82
C GLY A 824 -13.48 9.57 7.83
N PHE A 825 -12.90 9.79 6.65
CA PHE A 825 -13.52 10.54 5.55
C PHE A 825 -14.15 9.58 4.53
N HIS A 826 -15.48 9.66 4.35
CA HIS A 826 -16.24 8.66 3.61
C HIS A 826 -16.33 8.94 2.11
N LEU A 827 -16.12 7.91 1.30
CA LEU A 827 -16.38 7.95 -0.13
C LEU A 827 -17.86 7.60 -0.41
N ARG A 828 -18.63 8.62 -0.77
CA ARG A 828 -20.09 8.56 -0.98
C ARG A 828 -20.42 8.36 -2.45
N GLY A 829 -21.44 7.57 -2.72
CA GLY A 829 -21.92 7.35 -4.09
C GLY A 829 -22.64 8.59 -4.63
N VAL A 830 -22.46 8.86 -5.91
CA VAL A 830 -23.26 9.83 -6.67
C VAL A 830 -24.05 9.04 -7.70
N THR A 831 -25.36 9.25 -7.74
CA THR A 831 -26.23 8.72 -8.79
C THR A 831 -26.46 9.84 -9.81
N PRO A 832 -25.71 9.88 -10.93
CA PRO A 832 -25.81 10.99 -11.86
C PRO A 832 -27.14 10.93 -12.61
N VAL A 833 -27.77 12.09 -12.79
CA VAL A 833 -28.89 12.25 -13.71
C VAL A 833 -28.33 12.65 -15.07
N VAL A 834 -28.72 11.99 -16.17
CA VAL A 834 -28.32 12.37 -17.54
C VAL A 834 -29.52 12.53 -18.49
N ASP A 835 -30.73 12.57 -17.92
CA ASP A 835 -31.98 12.68 -18.67
C ASP A 835 -32.39 14.16 -18.84
N PRO A 836 -32.39 14.70 -20.07
CA PRO A 836 -32.82 16.08 -20.34
C PRO A 836 -34.33 16.30 -20.13
N ALA A 837 -35.15 15.26 -20.00
CA ALA A 837 -36.58 15.40 -19.68
C ALA A 837 -36.85 15.75 -18.22
N ILE A 838 -35.88 15.54 -17.32
CA ILE A 838 -35.99 15.89 -15.91
C ILE A 838 -35.69 17.38 -15.74
N GLY A 839 -36.64 18.14 -15.19
CA GLY A 839 -36.48 19.59 -14.98
C GLY A 839 -35.31 19.93 -14.05
N ILE A 840 -34.74 21.14 -14.17
CA ILE A 840 -33.54 21.56 -13.44
C ILE A 840 -33.74 21.61 -11.91
N ASP A 841 -34.98 21.89 -11.47
CA ASP A 841 -35.37 21.99 -10.05
C ASP A 841 -35.91 20.67 -9.45
N ASP A 842 -35.86 19.56 -10.20
CA ASP A 842 -36.33 18.25 -9.72
C ASP A 842 -35.44 17.74 -8.56
N ALA A 843 -36.05 17.19 -7.51
CA ALA A 843 -35.31 16.67 -6.35
C ALA A 843 -34.28 15.58 -6.71
N ARG A 844 -34.48 14.85 -7.82
CA ARG A 844 -33.51 13.87 -8.33
C ARG A 844 -32.19 14.52 -8.77
N ARG A 845 -32.16 15.83 -9.05
CA ARG A 845 -30.95 16.59 -9.38
C ARG A 845 -30.19 17.09 -8.14
N GLN A 846 -30.57 16.66 -6.94
CA GLN A 846 -29.81 16.96 -5.73
C GLN A 846 -28.86 15.81 -5.38
N PHE A 847 -27.67 16.15 -4.88
CA PHE A 847 -26.82 15.15 -4.25
C PHE A 847 -27.47 14.65 -2.95
N ASP A 848 -27.53 13.33 -2.76
CA ASP A 848 -27.96 12.74 -1.49
C ASP A 848 -26.82 12.85 -0.46
N LEU A 849 -26.92 13.85 0.42
CA LEU A 849 -25.95 14.07 1.50
C LEU A 849 -26.37 13.40 2.82
N SER A 850 -27.50 12.67 2.82
CA SER A 850 -28.01 11.95 3.98
C SER A 850 -27.54 10.48 4.04
N GLN A 851 -26.65 10.10 3.12
CA GLN A 851 -26.12 8.75 3.02
C GLN A 851 -25.41 8.34 4.31
N ALA A 852 -25.86 7.24 4.91
CA ALA A 852 -25.19 6.55 6.03
C ALA A 852 -24.43 5.30 5.56
N LYS A 853 -24.22 5.20 4.23
CA LYS A 853 -23.45 4.13 3.60
C LYS A 853 -22.35 4.72 2.75
N SER A 854 -21.24 4.02 2.66
CA SER A 854 -20.06 4.41 1.90
C SER A 854 -19.42 3.20 1.21
N TRP A 855 -18.58 3.50 0.23
CA TRP A 855 -17.84 2.48 -0.52
C TRP A 855 -16.44 2.21 0.05
N GLY A 856 -16.05 3.02 1.03
CA GLY A 856 -14.80 3.00 1.76
C GLY A 856 -14.52 4.36 2.40
N ARG A 857 -13.44 4.44 3.18
CA ARG A 857 -13.05 5.65 3.90
C ARG A 857 -11.53 5.83 3.98
N PHE A 858 -11.12 7.09 4.09
CA PHE A 858 -9.72 7.51 4.23
C PHE A 858 -9.47 7.98 5.67
N ALA A 859 -8.29 7.64 6.19
CA ALA A 859 -7.90 8.00 7.56
C ALA A 859 -7.22 9.37 7.64
N LEU A 860 -6.59 9.80 6.54
CA LEU A 860 -6.11 11.17 6.35
C LEU A 860 -6.96 11.81 5.28
N GLN A 861 -7.40 13.06 5.48
CA GLN A 861 -8.16 13.79 4.46
C GLN A 861 -7.30 13.94 3.20
N PRO A 862 -7.64 13.28 2.07
CA PRO A 862 -6.96 13.49 0.81
C PRO A 862 -7.21 14.92 0.31
N THR A 863 -6.23 15.51 -0.37
CA THR A 863 -6.40 16.76 -1.14
C THR A 863 -6.41 16.49 -2.65
N SER A 864 -6.00 15.29 -3.07
CA SER A 864 -6.08 14.81 -4.45
C SER A 864 -6.49 13.33 -4.45
N LEU A 865 -7.40 12.97 -5.36
CA LEU A 865 -7.93 11.61 -5.52
C LEU A 865 -7.90 11.18 -6.98
N ALA A 866 -7.65 9.90 -7.22
CA ALA A 866 -7.79 9.26 -8.52
C ALA A 866 -8.43 7.89 -8.38
N ILE A 867 -9.25 7.49 -9.36
CA ILE A 867 -9.97 6.21 -9.38
C ILE A 867 -9.59 5.41 -10.61
N HIS A 868 -9.48 4.09 -10.44
CA HIS A 868 -9.31 3.14 -11.52
C HIS A 868 -10.53 2.23 -11.66
N SER A 869 -10.83 1.80 -12.90
CA SER A 869 -11.98 0.92 -13.22
C SER A 869 -11.92 -0.44 -12.51
N ASN A 870 -10.72 -0.94 -12.19
CA ASN A 870 -10.50 -2.16 -11.39
C ASN A 870 -10.85 -2.02 -9.89
N GLY A 871 -11.59 -0.97 -9.50
CA GLY A 871 -12.21 -0.90 -8.18
C GLY A 871 -11.29 -0.44 -7.06
N TYR A 872 -10.35 0.47 -7.35
CA TYR A 872 -9.55 1.12 -6.31
C TYR A 872 -9.44 2.64 -6.52
N VAL A 873 -9.28 3.35 -5.41
CA VAL A 873 -9.12 4.80 -5.34
C VAL A 873 -7.83 5.12 -4.61
N VAL A 874 -7.04 6.05 -5.13
CA VAL A 874 -5.79 6.48 -4.51
C VAL A 874 -5.94 7.92 -4.06
N GLY A 875 -5.51 8.21 -2.84
CA GLY A 875 -5.51 9.55 -2.26
C GLY A 875 -4.14 9.96 -1.74
N VAL A 876 -3.81 11.23 -1.91
CA VAL A 876 -2.60 11.85 -1.37
C VAL A 876 -2.91 13.19 -0.73
N ASN A 877 -2.04 13.63 0.18
CA ASN A 877 -2.08 14.94 0.81
C ASN A 877 -0.64 15.38 1.11
N PRO A 878 -0.21 16.59 0.70
CA PRO A 878 1.17 17.05 0.84
C PRO A 878 1.64 17.26 2.30
N GLU A 879 0.73 17.24 3.27
CA GLU A 879 1.05 17.27 4.71
C GLU A 879 1.58 15.92 5.22
N TYR A 880 1.29 14.82 4.52
CA TYR A 880 1.63 13.47 4.94
C TYR A 880 2.46 12.75 3.88
N ASP A 881 3.65 12.27 4.26
CA ASP A 881 4.56 11.54 3.37
C ASP A 881 4.12 10.08 3.18
N THR A 882 2.89 9.88 2.68
CA THR A 882 2.29 8.57 2.42
C THR A 882 1.28 8.62 1.26
N ILE A 883 0.93 7.44 0.75
CA ILE A 883 -0.09 7.22 -0.28
C ILE A 883 -1.19 6.36 0.35
N GLN A 884 -2.46 6.77 0.20
CA GLN A 884 -3.62 6.00 0.65
C GLN A 884 -4.27 5.26 -0.52
N ILE A 885 -4.30 3.92 -0.51
CA ILE A 885 -4.95 3.11 -1.55
C ILE A 885 -6.18 2.41 -0.97
N LEU A 886 -7.37 2.81 -1.40
CA LEU A 886 -8.65 2.24 -1.02
C LEU A 886 -9.11 1.21 -2.06
N ARG A 887 -9.32 -0.04 -1.66
CA ARG A 887 -10.10 -1.00 -2.45
C ARG A 887 -11.58 -0.74 -2.20
N LEU A 888 -12.34 -0.47 -3.26
CA LEU A 888 -13.77 -0.23 -3.15
C LEU A 888 -14.48 -1.50 -2.69
N ALA A 889 -15.41 -1.35 -1.75
CA ALA A 889 -16.36 -2.41 -1.43
C ALA A 889 -17.13 -2.81 -2.70
N PRO A 890 -17.56 -4.07 -2.84
CA PRO A 890 -18.36 -4.50 -4.00
C PRO A 890 -19.72 -3.79 -4.10
N ARG A 891 -20.21 -3.24 -2.98
CA ARG A 891 -21.42 -2.43 -2.84
C ARG A 891 -21.27 -1.47 -1.67
N ALA A 892 -22.10 -0.43 -1.61
CA ALA A 892 -22.16 0.48 -0.46
C ALA A 892 -22.50 -0.29 0.84
N VAL A 893 -21.73 -0.04 1.90
CA VAL A 893 -21.87 -0.63 3.23
C VAL A 893 -22.12 0.46 4.28
N PRO A 894 -22.72 0.16 5.44
CA PRO A 894 -22.80 1.10 6.56
C PRO A 894 -21.43 1.70 6.92
N ASP A 895 -21.40 2.96 7.35
CA ASP A 895 -20.16 3.72 7.57
C ASP A 895 -19.19 3.09 8.58
N ASP A 896 -19.73 2.55 9.67
CA ASP A 896 -18.99 1.80 10.69
C ASP A 896 -18.37 0.49 10.14
N ARG A 897 -18.84 0.02 8.98
CA ARG A 897 -18.37 -1.17 8.26
C ARG A 897 -17.61 -0.83 6.97
N ALA A 898 -17.37 0.46 6.69
CA ALA A 898 -16.69 0.89 5.48
C ALA A 898 -15.20 0.52 5.51
N PRO A 899 -14.65 -0.07 4.43
CA PRO A 899 -13.25 -0.44 4.39
C PRO A 899 -12.35 0.79 4.42
N TRP A 900 -11.24 0.69 5.15
CA TRP A 900 -10.22 1.74 5.23
C TRP A 900 -9.26 1.67 4.04
N ALA A 901 -8.78 2.83 3.60
CA ALA A 901 -7.65 2.91 2.68
C ALA A 901 -6.35 2.43 3.35
N TYR A 902 -5.55 1.65 2.63
CA TYR A 902 -4.22 1.21 3.07
C TYR A 902 -3.21 2.35 2.93
N MET A 903 -2.33 2.52 3.92
CA MET A 903 -1.26 3.52 3.88
C MET A 903 0.06 2.88 3.46
N LEU A 904 0.61 3.36 2.34
CA LEU A 904 1.80 2.82 1.68
C LEU A 904 2.77 3.96 1.37
N ALA A 905 4.03 3.62 1.08
CA ALA A 905 5.14 4.54 0.87
C ALA A 905 5.45 5.43 2.09
N GLY A 906 6.71 5.41 2.53
CA GLY A 906 7.17 6.21 3.67
C GLY A 906 7.95 7.45 3.25
N PRO A 907 8.30 8.33 4.21
CA PRO A 907 9.12 9.50 3.93
C PRO A 907 10.50 9.09 3.41
N GLY A 908 10.97 9.80 2.39
CA GLY A 908 12.35 9.67 1.91
C GLY A 908 12.54 9.94 0.42
N PRO A 909 13.79 10.04 -0.04
CA PRO A 909 14.13 10.32 -1.44
C PRO A 909 14.27 9.06 -2.31
N GLY A 910 14.32 7.86 -1.73
CA GLY A 910 14.48 6.60 -2.45
C GLY A 910 13.27 6.22 -3.32
N ALA A 911 13.46 5.22 -4.19
CA ALA A 911 12.35 4.57 -4.89
C ALA A 911 11.37 3.95 -3.87
N GLY A 912 10.07 4.07 -4.08
CA GLY A 912 9.04 3.56 -3.15
C GLY A 912 8.83 4.44 -1.92
N ARG A 913 9.56 5.56 -1.80
CA ARG A 913 9.40 6.57 -0.74
C ARG A 913 8.90 7.88 -1.35
N VAL A 914 8.17 8.66 -0.56
CA VAL A 914 7.56 9.92 -1.01
C VAL A 914 7.95 11.10 -0.12
N SER A 915 7.88 12.31 -0.68
CA SER A 915 7.95 13.54 0.12
C SER A 915 7.01 14.62 -0.42
N LYS A 916 6.09 15.09 0.45
CA LYS A 916 4.98 16.01 0.14
C LYS A 916 4.22 15.61 -1.13
N PRO A 917 3.58 14.43 -1.16
CA PRO A 917 2.83 13.97 -2.34
C PRO A 917 1.61 14.89 -2.56
N ALA A 918 1.64 15.68 -3.63
CA ALA A 918 0.67 16.76 -3.86
C ALA A 918 -0.49 16.34 -4.76
N LEU A 919 -0.22 15.57 -5.81
CA LEU A 919 -1.21 15.17 -6.82
C LEU A 919 -1.06 13.69 -7.17
N VAL A 920 -2.18 13.04 -7.47
CA VAL A 920 -2.22 11.65 -7.94
C VAL A 920 -3.07 11.51 -9.20
N ALA A 921 -2.62 10.67 -10.13
CA ALA A 921 -3.38 10.26 -11.30
C ALA A 921 -3.11 8.78 -11.59
N ILE A 922 -4.06 8.10 -12.22
CA ILE A 922 -3.92 6.67 -12.57
C ILE A 922 -4.07 6.54 -14.07
N ALA A 923 -3.08 5.93 -14.71
CA ALA A 923 -3.10 5.62 -16.13
C ALA A 923 -4.01 4.41 -16.43
N PRO A 924 -4.47 4.22 -17.69
CA PRO A 924 -5.31 3.08 -18.06
C PRO A 924 -4.67 1.71 -17.82
N ASP A 925 -3.35 1.66 -17.77
CA ASP A 925 -2.54 0.48 -17.50
C ASP A 925 -2.39 0.20 -15.99
N GLN A 926 -3.16 0.90 -15.13
CA GLN A 926 -3.10 0.84 -13.67
C GLN A 926 -1.83 1.41 -13.02
N THR A 927 -0.94 2.05 -13.78
CA THR A 927 0.20 2.76 -13.19
C THR A 927 -0.31 3.98 -12.43
N ILE A 928 0.01 4.05 -11.14
CA ILE A 928 -0.30 5.19 -10.28
C ILE A 928 0.87 6.17 -10.37
N PHE A 929 0.61 7.39 -10.81
CA PHE A 929 1.59 8.46 -10.80
C PHE A 929 1.33 9.40 -9.64
N VAL A 930 2.37 9.67 -8.85
CA VAL A 930 2.34 10.60 -7.73
C VAL A 930 3.32 11.73 -8.00
N LEU A 931 2.81 12.97 -8.03
CA LEU A 931 3.64 14.17 -8.09
C LEU A 931 4.04 14.56 -6.68
N GLU A 932 5.35 14.57 -6.43
CA GLU A 932 5.95 14.87 -5.14
C GLU A 932 6.53 16.28 -5.14
N ALA A 933 5.93 17.18 -4.35
CA ALA A 933 6.39 18.56 -4.25
C ALA A 933 7.72 18.67 -3.50
N GLY A 934 7.97 17.78 -2.53
CA GLY A 934 9.18 17.76 -1.72
C GLY A 934 10.37 17.23 -2.50
N ASN A 935 10.23 16.02 -3.06
CA ASN A 935 11.28 15.40 -3.87
C ASN A 935 11.39 16.01 -5.29
N ARG A 936 10.43 16.83 -5.71
CA ARG A 936 10.34 17.48 -7.04
C ARG A 936 10.44 16.47 -8.18
N ARG A 937 9.54 15.49 -8.16
CA ARG A 937 9.47 14.42 -9.16
C ARG A 937 8.04 13.92 -9.36
N ILE A 938 7.81 13.22 -10.45
CA ILE A 938 6.64 12.35 -10.63
C ILE A 938 7.16 10.91 -10.54
N GLN A 939 6.70 10.16 -9.55
CA GLN A 939 7.10 8.76 -9.34
C GLN A 939 5.93 7.83 -9.66
N ALA A 940 6.26 6.69 -10.27
CA ALA A 940 5.30 5.67 -10.68
C ALA A 940 5.23 4.55 -9.64
N PHE A 941 4.01 4.08 -9.35
CA PHE A 941 3.70 3.04 -8.37
C PHE A 941 2.70 2.03 -8.94
N SER A 942 2.75 0.80 -8.44
CA SER A 942 1.69 -0.19 -8.65
C SER A 942 0.58 0.00 -7.62
N LYS A 943 -0.58 -0.61 -7.84
CA LYS A 943 -1.66 -0.67 -6.84
C LYS A 943 -1.27 -1.27 -5.48
N GLY A 944 -0.15 -2.00 -5.44
CA GLY A 944 0.43 -2.55 -4.21
C GLY A 944 1.37 -1.58 -3.49
N GLY A 945 1.54 -0.35 -3.99
CA GLY A 945 2.43 0.68 -3.45
C GLY A 945 3.91 0.48 -3.79
N HIS A 946 4.24 -0.43 -4.70
CA HIS A 946 5.62 -0.69 -5.12
C HIS A 946 6.03 0.22 -6.28
N PRO A 947 7.25 0.77 -6.30
CA PRO A 947 7.69 1.66 -7.36
C PRO A 947 7.81 0.92 -8.70
N VAL A 948 7.32 1.52 -9.77
CA VAL A 948 7.24 0.92 -11.12
C VAL A 948 8.27 1.54 -12.04
N GLU A 949 9.00 0.72 -12.80
CA GLU A 949 9.94 1.18 -13.83
C GLU A 949 9.21 1.72 -15.08
N ALA A 950 8.40 2.76 -14.93
CA ALA A 950 7.62 3.35 -16.02
C ALA A 950 8.49 4.10 -17.05
N PHE A 951 9.74 4.42 -16.69
CA PHE A 951 10.63 5.25 -17.50
C PHE A 951 11.97 4.54 -17.81
N PRO A 952 11.96 3.35 -18.44
CA PRO A 952 13.15 2.51 -18.58
C PRO A 952 14.28 3.13 -19.41
N ALA A 953 13.99 4.19 -20.17
CA ALA A 953 14.99 4.95 -20.93
C ALA A 953 15.71 6.04 -20.10
N SER A 954 15.32 6.25 -18.84
CA SER A 954 15.88 7.24 -17.91
C SER A 954 16.91 6.59 -16.97
N ASP A 955 17.87 7.38 -16.47
CA ASP A 955 18.76 6.98 -15.37
C ASP A 955 17.99 6.75 -14.04
N THR A 956 16.76 7.26 -13.96
CA THR A 956 15.83 7.06 -12.85
C THR A 956 14.57 6.36 -13.37
N PRO A 957 14.56 5.01 -13.49
CA PRO A 957 13.47 4.32 -14.17
C PRO A 957 12.11 4.42 -13.46
N PHE A 958 12.12 4.71 -12.15
CA PHE A 958 10.92 4.79 -11.31
C PHE A 958 10.27 6.18 -11.27
N TRP A 959 10.97 7.23 -11.66
CA TRP A 959 10.47 8.60 -11.59
C TRP A 959 11.12 9.51 -12.62
N ILE A 960 10.43 10.60 -12.92
CA ILE A 960 10.99 11.72 -13.69
C ILE A 960 11.08 12.97 -12.84
N PRO A 961 12.14 13.78 -13.01
CA PRO A 961 12.19 15.09 -12.37
C PRO A 961 11.10 15.98 -12.97
N ILE A 962 10.39 16.73 -12.12
CA ILE A 962 9.53 17.81 -12.63
C ILE A 962 10.41 19.02 -12.90
N GLN A 963 10.24 19.64 -14.07
CA GLN A 963 10.89 20.91 -14.33
C GLN A 963 10.13 22.01 -13.59
N PRO A 964 10.78 22.86 -12.78
CA PRO A 964 10.17 24.09 -12.32
C PRO A 964 9.91 24.94 -13.56
N SER A 965 8.64 25.25 -13.80
CA SER A 965 8.19 26.11 -14.89
C SER A 965 8.91 27.48 -14.85
N GLY A 966 9.35 27.96 -16.02
CA GLY A 966 9.60 29.39 -16.25
C GLY A 966 10.63 30.13 -15.36
N GLY A 967 11.66 29.47 -14.82
CA GLY A 967 12.70 30.15 -14.04
C GLY A 967 12.43 30.28 -12.53
N SER A 968 11.42 29.57 -12.00
CA SER A 968 11.11 29.46 -10.56
C SER A 968 12.33 29.08 -9.70
N ALA A 969 13.15 28.12 -10.15
CA ALA A 969 14.38 27.74 -9.46
C ALA A 969 15.42 28.88 -9.30
N THR A 970 15.35 29.89 -10.17
CA THR A 970 16.23 31.08 -10.11
C THR A 970 15.58 32.28 -9.41
N SER A 971 14.26 32.29 -9.23
CA SER A 971 13.49 33.40 -8.65
C SER A 971 13.07 33.20 -7.19
N GLY A 972 13.19 31.99 -6.65
CA GLY A 972 12.85 31.67 -5.26
C GLY A 972 11.35 31.73 -4.95
N ARG A 973 10.48 31.77 -5.98
CA ARG A 973 9.03 31.76 -5.84
C ARG A 973 8.55 30.31 -5.59
N ALA A 974 7.67 30.11 -4.61
CA ALA A 974 7.09 28.80 -4.33
C ALA A 974 6.15 28.36 -5.48
N THR A 975 6.21 27.09 -5.88
CA THR A 975 5.31 26.52 -6.90
C THR A 975 4.21 25.70 -6.24
N THR A 976 2.96 25.98 -6.59
CA THR A 976 1.77 25.20 -6.22
C THR A 976 1.39 24.30 -7.38
N TRP A 977 1.24 23.00 -7.12
CA TRP A 977 0.79 22.01 -8.11
C TRP A 977 -0.73 21.90 -8.03
N LEU A 978 -1.42 22.34 -9.08
CA LEU A 978 -2.88 22.52 -9.07
C LEU A 978 -3.63 21.28 -9.54
N SER A 979 -3.15 20.60 -10.59
CA SER A 979 -3.84 19.42 -11.12
C SER A 979 -2.91 18.55 -11.96
N MET A 980 -3.18 17.24 -11.97
CA MET A 980 -2.50 16.27 -12.81
C MET A 980 -3.53 15.36 -13.49
N SER A 981 -3.41 15.17 -14.80
CA SER A 981 -4.29 14.31 -15.59
C SER A 981 -3.48 13.45 -16.55
N ILE A 982 -4.01 12.28 -16.92
CA ILE A 982 -3.34 11.34 -17.81
C ILE A 982 -4.29 10.95 -18.93
N ASP A 983 -3.82 11.00 -20.18
CA ASP A 983 -4.59 10.56 -21.33
C ASP A 983 -4.50 9.04 -21.56
N VAL A 984 -5.27 8.55 -22.53
CA VAL A 984 -5.29 7.11 -22.87
C VAL A 984 -3.95 6.58 -23.41
N ALA A 985 -3.09 7.47 -23.92
CA ALA A 985 -1.78 7.13 -24.46
C ALA A 985 -0.65 7.24 -23.42
N GLY A 986 -0.95 7.69 -22.19
CA GLY A 986 0.03 7.83 -21.11
C GLY A 986 0.73 9.19 -21.04
N TYR A 987 0.27 10.21 -21.77
CA TYR A 987 0.78 11.57 -21.61
C TYR A 987 0.33 12.14 -20.26
N ILE A 988 1.27 12.74 -19.52
CA ILE A 988 1.01 13.31 -18.19
C ILE A 988 0.90 14.82 -18.32
N PHE A 989 -0.26 15.37 -17.99
CA PHE A 989 -0.56 16.79 -17.98
C PHE A 989 -0.43 17.32 -16.56
N VAL A 990 0.37 18.37 -16.37
CA VAL A 990 0.59 19.01 -15.06
C VAL A 990 0.27 20.49 -15.17
N LEU A 991 -0.69 20.93 -14.35
CA LEU A 991 -1.04 22.34 -14.17
C LEU A 991 -0.34 22.86 -12.90
N SER A 992 0.41 23.96 -13.02
CA SER A 992 1.12 24.57 -11.90
C SER A 992 0.94 26.09 -11.84
N GLN A 993 1.16 26.65 -10.65
CA GLN A 993 1.15 28.08 -10.37
C GLN A 993 2.40 28.50 -9.60
N ASP A 994 3.10 29.52 -10.08
CA ASP A 994 4.28 30.09 -9.41
C ASP A 994 3.94 31.34 -8.58
N GLY A 995 4.31 31.35 -7.31
CA GLY A 995 3.96 32.41 -6.36
C GLY A 995 2.46 32.46 -6.06
N ASN A 996 1.91 33.67 -5.94
CA ASN A 996 0.52 33.88 -5.50
C ASN A 996 -0.54 33.74 -6.62
N GLY A 997 -0.13 33.57 -7.88
CA GLY A 997 -1.06 33.39 -9.00
C GLY A 997 -1.83 34.65 -9.39
N TYR A 998 -1.30 35.85 -9.08
CA TYR A 998 -1.97 37.10 -9.40
C TYR A 998 -1.67 37.59 -10.82
N ASP A 999 -0.57 37.15 -11.42
CA ASP A 999 -0.28 37.38 -12.84
C ASP A 999 -0.65 36.13 -13.65
N ARG A 1000 -1.21 36.30 -14.85
CA ARG A 1000 -1.51 35.18 -15.75
C ARG A 1000 -0.26 34.36 -16.09
N ARG A 1001 0.90 35.01 -16.14
CA ARG A 1001 2.19 34.36 -16.41
C ARG A 1001 2.66 33.45 -15.28
N ASP A 1002 1.99 33.46 -14.12
CA ASP A 1002 2.30 32.54 -13.03
C ASP A 1002 1.76 31.13 -13.31
N PHE A 1003 0.85 30.95 -14.28
CA PHE A 1003 0.22 29.66 -14.58
C PHE A 1003 0.89 28.94 -15.76
N ASN A 1004 1.12 27.64 -15.60
CA ASN A 1004 1.83 26.82 -16.57
C ASN A 1004 1.14 25.48 -16.78
N LEU A 1005 1.10 25.04 -18.05
CA LEU A 1005 0.74 23.69 -18.44
C LEU A 1005 1.98 22.99 -18.99
N ASP A 1006 2.43 21.94 -18.30
CA ASP A 1006 3.51 21.06 -18.73
C ASP A 1006 2.95 19.70 -19.14
N ILE A 1007 3.42 19.16 -20.25
CA ILE A 1007 3.05 17.82 -20.72
C ILE A 1007 4.31 16.98 -20.84
N TYR A 1008 4.28 15.78 -20.26
CA TYR A 1008 5.33 14.78 -20.35
C TYR A 1008 4.89 13.64 -21.26
N SER A 1009 5.81 13.12 -22.07
CA SER A 1009 5.57 11.94 -22.90
C SER A 1009 5.42 10.68 -22.04
N PRO A 1010 4.84 9.60 -22.57
CA PRO A 1010 4.75 8.31 -21.86
C PRO A 1010 6.11 7.78 -21.38
N GLU A 1011 7.20 8.09 -22.12
CA GLU A 1011 8.57 7.73 -21.78
C GLU A 1011 9.19 8.65 -20.71
N GLY A 1012 8.45 9.66 -20.26
CA GLY A 1012 8.83 10.56 -19.19
C GLY A 1012 9.60 11.81 -19.63
N SER A 1013 9.79 12.02 -20.94
CA SER A 1013 10.43 13.23 -21.44
C SER A 1013 9.49 14.43 -21.35
N HIS A 1014 9.99 15.59 -20.92
CA HIS A 1014 9.21 16.83 -20.98
C HIS A 1014 8.97 17.22 -22.45
N LEU A 1015 7.71 17.17 -22.88
CA LEU A 1015 7.31 17.33 -24.28
C LEU A 1015 7.06 18.79 -24.63
N MET A 1016 6.18 19.45 -23.86
CA MET A 1016 5.79 20.82 -24.12
C MET A 1016 5.49 21.58 -22.84
N HIS A 1017 5.64 22.90 -22.95
CA HIS A 1017 5.35 23.87 -21.90
C HIS A 1017 4.54 25.03 -22.48
N GLN A 1018 3.42 25.36 -21.84
CA GLN A 1018 2.59 26.51 -22.20
C GLN A 1018 2.42 27.42 -20.98
N ASN A 1019 3.07 28.58 -21.02
CA ASN A 1019 2.91 29.65 -20.04
C ASN A 1019 1.62 30.46 -20.30
N GLY A 1020 0.98 30.94 -19.24
CA GLY A 1020 -0.26 31.72 -19.35
C GLY A 1020 -1.53 30.88 -19.44
N PHE A 1021 -1.47 29.58 -19.12
CA PHE A 1021 -2.62 28.69 -19.13
C PHE A 1021 -3.40 28.81 -17.82
N VAL A 1022 -4.19 29.88 -17.69
CA VAL A 1022 -4.86 30.25 -16.42
C VAL A 1022 -6.04 29.32 -16.12
N ALA A 1023 -5.88 28.49 -15.09
CA ALA A 1023 -6.91 27.60 -14.55
C ALA A 1023 -6.56 27.22 -13.10
N ALA A 1024 -7.57 26.82 -12.32
CA ALA A 1024 -7.38 26.26 -10.98
C ALA A 1024 -7.44 24.73 -10.95
N GLY A 1025 -8.07 24.11 -11.95
CA GLY A 1025 -8.18 22.66 -12.08
C GLY A 1025 -8.23 22.25 -13.55
N LEU A 1026 -7.86 21.00 -13.84
CA LEU A 1026 -7.75 20.45 -15.19
C LEU A 1026 -8.26 18.99 -15.21
N ALA A 1027 -9.02 18.63 -16.23
CA ALA A 1027 -9.32 17.24 -16.55
C ALA A 1027 -9.24 17.03 -18.08
N VAL A 1028 -8.67 15.90 -18.51
CA VAL A 1028 -8.46 15.60 -19.93
C VAL A 1028 -9.27 14.38 -20.35
N ASP A 1029 -10.09 14.52 -21.39
CA ASP A 1029 -10.95 13.43 -21.90
C ASP A 1029 -10.19 12.42 -22.78
N LEU A 1030 -10.90 11.39 -23.28
CA LEU A 1030 -10.30 10.36 -24.15
C LEU A 1030 -9.82 10.89 -25.51
N TRP A 1031 -10.18 12.12 -25.87
CA TRP A 1031 -9.86 12.76 -27.15
C TRP A 1031 -8.84 13.88 -27.01
N ARG A 1032 -8.23 14.02 -25.83
CA ARG A 1032 -7.25 15.05 -25.47
C ARG A 1032 -7.82 16.46 -25.41
N ASN A 1033 -9.13 16.63 -25.29
CA ASN A 1033 -9.68 17.93 -24.94
C ASN A 1033 -9.45 18.15 -23.44
N ALA A 1034 -9.06 19.38 -23.09
CA ALA A 1034 -8.81 19.79 -21.72
C ALA A 1034 -9.99 20.64 -21.23
N TYR A 1035 -10.58 20.25 -20.10
CA TYR A 1035 -11.61 21.01 -19.40
C TYR A 1035 -10.99 21.66 -18.18
N THR A 1036 -11.27 22.95 -17.97
CA THR A 1036 -10.67 23.72 -16.88
C THR A 1036 -11.70 24.34 -15.96
N LEU A 1037 -11.35 24.40 -14.67
CA LEU A 1037 -12.07 25.17 -13.66
C LEU A 1037 -11.44 26.56 -13.57
N ASN A 1038 -12.19 27.62 -13.89
CA ASN A 1038 -11.65 28.97 -14.06
C ASN A 1038 -11.94 29.88 -12.85
N PHE A 1039 -11.09 30.88 -12.63
CA PHE A 1039 -11.30 31.92 -11.60
C PHE A 1039 -12.41 32.93 -11.95
N GLN A 1040 -12.93 32.90 -13.18
CA GLN A 1040 -14.05 33.77 -13.58
C GLN A 1040 -15.34 33.34 -12.89
N ARG A 1041 -15.94 34.29 -12.17
CA ARG A 1041 -17.27 34.18 -11.58
C ARG A 1041 -18.36 34.34 -12.63
N ILE A 1042 -19.30 33.40 -12.64
CA ILE A 1042 -20.58 33.49 -13.36
C ILE A 1042 -21.75 33.42 -12.38
N SER A 1043 -22.94 33.78 -12.86
CA SER A 1043 -24.19 33.64 -12.12
C SER A 1043 -24.96 32.45 -12.69
N GLY A 1044 -25.10 31.39 -11.89
CA GLY A 1044 -25.93 30.24 -12.20
C GLY A 1044 -27.43 30.47 -11.95
N PRO A 1045 -28.24 29.41 -11.98
CA PRO A 1045 -29.67 29.45 -11.65
C PRO A 1045 -29.93 30.17 -10.32
N GLY A 1046 -30.95 31.03 -10.28
CA GLY A 1046 -31.35 31.74 -9.06
C GLY A 1046 -30.32 32.75 -8.52
N GLY A 1047 -29.33 33.15 -9.33
CA GLY A 1047 -28.28 34.10 -8.89
C GLY A 1047 -27.11 33.44 -8.15
N ARG A 1048 -27.03 32.10 -8.14
CA ARG A 1048 -25.98 31.35 -7.45
C ARG A 1048 -24.60 31.70 -7.98
N THR A 1049 -23.66 31.94 -7.07
CA THR A 1049 -22.24 32.19 -7.43
C THR A 1049 -21.57 30.90 -7.87
N GLU A 1050 -21.06 30.85 -9.11
CA GLU A 1050 -20.37 29.68 -9.66
C GLU A 1050 -19.09 30.07 -10.41
N PRO A 1051 -18.08 29.19 -10.45
CA PRO A 1051 -16.96 29.32 -11.37
C PRO A 1051 -17.38 28.93 -12.79
N SER A 1052 -16.75 29.53 -13.79
CA SER A 1052 -16.91 29.10 -15.18
C SER A 1052 -16.06 27.87 -15.52
N ILE A 1053 -16.49 27.12 -16.54
CA ILE A 1053 -15.75 25.99 -17.12
C ILE A 1053 -15.40 26.28 -18.57
N SER A 1054 -14.16 26.04 -18.96
CA SER A 1054 -13.71 26.15 -20.35
C SER A 1054 -13.34 24.79 -20.94
N GLU A 1055 -13.48 24.66 -22.25
CA GLU A 1055 -12.91 23.58 -23.06
C GLU A 1055 -11.76 24.14 -23.91
N TYR A 1056 -10.64 23.42 -23.93
CA TYR A 1056 -9.49 23.66 -24.77
C TYR A 1056 -9.22 22.45 -25.66
N ILE A 1057 -8.83 22.71 -26.89
CA ILE A 1057 -8.45 21.67 -27.87
C ILE A 1057 -6.99 21.82 -28.26
N PRO A 1058 -6.26 20.72 -28.50
CA PRO A 1058 -4.88 20.79 -28.95
C PRO A 1058 -4.82 21.38 -30.38
N SER A 1059 -3.85 22.26 -30.62
CA SER A 1059 -3.56 22.74 -31.97
C SER A 1059 -3.07 21.60 -32.86
N THR A 1060 -3.37 21.66 -34.15
CA THR A 1060 -2.74 20.78 -35.14
C THR A 1060 -1.22 21.00 -35.14
N PRO A 1061 -0.38 19.97 -35.01
CA PRO A 1061 1.06 20.13 -35.11
C PRO A 1061 1.45 20.73 -36.46
N ARG A 1062 2.46 21.58 -36.50
CA ARG A 1062 2.98 22.05 -37.78
C ARG A 1062 3.66 20.87 -38.47
N LEU A 1063 3.27 20.59 -39.72
CA LEU A 1063 4.05 19.69 -40.57
C LEU A 1063 5.47 20.25 -40.63
N ALA A 1064 6.45 19.42 -40.25
CA ALA A 1064 7.86 19.74 -40.33
C ALA A 1064 8.30 20.02 -41.78
#